data_AF-A0A378JUS0-F1
#
_entry.id   AF-A0A378JUS0-F1
#
_cell.length_a   1.000
_cell.length_b   1.000
_cell.length_c   1.000
_cell.angle_alpha   90.00
_cell.angle_beta   90.00
_cell.angle_gamma   90.00
#
_symmetry.space_group_name_H-M   'P 1'
#
loop_
_entity.id
_entity.type
_entity.pdbx_description
1 polymer ?
#
loop_
_entity_poly.entity_id
_entity_poly.type
_entity_poly.pdbx_seq_one_letter_code
_entity_poly.pdbx_strand_id
1 'polypeptide(L)'
;MQLIPSQLLVDALDDFEVRKTVIEDLTLTPAGDEHSYSKWIMAFWLGSSVTRNFLFNSFRTDVEAIRPYLDWGYFCILTIDRHMSLLQKESTAYRVLHHIAIRFFLNFNEHFSSLQLAPKVIFYPLIYGFGDLTTISDGTPVDNQIVKSAKSLCLEMLSQLMSWAKTPPSISPVTTKPLFSQFSKSVFSLSTFKQNITRLLTSNCLPLHAFPIESFFYGSPVVSYKFLLPGHDGVLLEGVQLRHKEKNFDTTVLVLVGQVPIEHVYINQIQQNLPDFFNAEVILINHRNFSLHSSKRADRLQDIALDIISFAKHAVSPEKSLVLYGMCGGAGPMILAAERLMNQQIPFKIIIDRFAESYSSFLSYKTLKRRMGLQQQITHEVPCLPLFLWVLLDIAAYWLIVFALYCARTPNRFDVIVHQIPDADLLILQAKGPKTLQPPFFKILKPDSPKVLSELRPAYIDFVVHPDHDLRTTFKKQRDQKKLVLKTLKRDSLKLAYSATCFPFLESVFQRFSDFFDGCLQSISNEKLTLNCADNYSIQPIDIHGIPLTFLTTRNHTPISRFIYGFYSKPAMPSIDSIHLLNKAMEEALIQTLRSNHSDENSLDIQQFKSFLSVFLNGIKNNASLIGNLADRLAVAGKHNIVSIIQDLHHCVQQVHPHELQCT
;
A
#
# COMPACT_ATOMS: atom_id res chain seq x y z
N MET A 1 -31.31 -30.89 -0.62
CA MET A 1 -30.44 -30.22 -1.61
C MET A 1 -29.43 -29.42 -0.84
N GLN A 2 -28.14 -29.47 -1.21
CA GLN A 2 -27.06 -28.77 -0.50
C GLN A 2 -26.46 -27.68 -1.41
N LEU A 3 -25.98 -26.56 -0.85
CA LEU A 3 -25.32 -25.49 -1.63
C LEU A 3 -23.91 -25.91 -2.08
N ILE A 4 -23.18 -26.55 -1.18
CA ILE A 4 -21.84 -27.14 -1.40
C ILE A 4 -21.72 -28.48 -0.66
N PRO A 5 -20.76 -29.36 -1.01
CA PRO A 5 -20.56 -30.62 -0.31
C PRO A 5 -20.28 -30.39 1.19
N SER A 6 -21.00 -31.11 2.07
CA SER A 6 -20.85 -30.95 3.52
C SER A 6 -19.42 -31.18 4.03
N GLN A 7 -18.69 -32.14 3.45
CA GLN A 7 -17.29 -32.38 3.83
C GLN A 7 -16.41 -31.16 3.52
N LEU A 8 -16.57 -30.56 2.35
CA LEU A 8 -15.83 -29.36 1.95
C LEU A 8 -16.11 -28.18 2.90
N LEU A 9 -17.35 -28.04 3.37
CA LEU A 9 -17.73 -27.01 4.33
C LEU A 9 -17.12 -27.25 5.72
N VAL A 10 -17.02 -28.50 6.16
CA VAL A 10 -16.32 -28.85 7.41
C VAL A 10 -14.83 -28.56 7.27
N ASP A 11 -14.21 -29.01 6.17
CA ASP A 11 -12.79 -28.77 5.88
C ASP A 11 -12.48 -27.25 5.83
N ALA A 12 -13.39 -26.44 5.28
CA ALA A 12 -13.30 -24.99 5.26
C ALA A 12 -13.39 -24.33 6.65
N LEU A 13 -13.96 -25.00 7.66
CA LEU A 13 -13.96 -24.48 9.04
C LEU A 13 -12.69 -24.88 9.81
N ASP A 14 -12.05 -25.97 9.39
CA ASP A 14 -10.79 -26.47 9.98
C ASP A 14 -9.52 -25.86 9.37
N ASP A 15 -9.54 -25.54 8.07
CA ASP A 15 -8.40 -25.08 7.27
C ASP A 15 -8.66 -23.73 6.57
N PHE A 16 -7.75 -22.77 6.78
CA PHE A 16 -7.88 -21.41 6.23
C PHE A 16 -7.70 -21.32 4.71
N GLU A 17 -6.85 -22.16 4.11
CA GLU A 17 -6.65 -22.17 2.67
C GLU A 17 -7.87 -22.79 1.99
N VAL A 18 -8.44 -23.86 2.57
CA VAL A 18 -9.73 -24.41 2.10
C VAL A 18 -10.84 -23.37 2.25
N ARG A 19 -10.93 -22.70 3.41
CA ARG A 19 -11.89 -21.60 3.63
C ARG A 19 -11.76 -20.50 2.59
N LYS A 20 -10.52 -20.11 2.25
CA LYS A 20 -10.22 -19.10 1.23
C LYS A 20 -10.78 -19.53 -0.12
N THR A 21 -10.48 -20.75 -0.59
CA THR A 21 -10.98 -21.26 -1.87
C THR A 21 -12.51 -21.30 -1.89
N VAL A 22 -13.13 -21.80 -0.82
CA VAL A 22 -14.60 -21.85 -0.72
C VAL A 22 -15.22 -20.45 -0.73
N ILE A 23 -14.66 -19.48 0.01
CA ILE A 23 -15.13 -18.09 -0.02
C ILE A 23 -14.99 -17.50 -1.42
N GLU A 24 -13.87 -17.74 -2.09
CA GLU A 24 -13.64 -17.27 -3.45
C GLU A 24 -14.69 -17.84 -4.42
N ASP A 25 -14.87 -19.17 -4.45
CA ASP A 25 -15.84 -19.85 -5.33
C ASP A 25 -17.27 -19.36 -5.10
N LEU A 26 -17.67 -19.22 -3.83
CA LEU A 26 -18.99 -18.73 -3.46
C LEU A 26 -19.15 -17.24 -3.83
N THR A 27 -18.14 -16.40 -3.58
CA THR A 27 -18.18 -14.96 -3.91
C THR A 27 -18.25 -14.75 -5.42
N LEU A 28 -17.61 -15.62 -6.20
CA LEU A 28 -17.54 -15.54 -7.66
C LEU A 28 -18.70 -16.21 -8.39
N THR A 29 -19.65 -16.81 -7.65
CA THR A 29 -20.84 -17.42 -8.23
C THR A 29 -21.60 -16.41 -9.10
N PRO A 30 -21.90 -16.71 -10.38
CA PRO A 30 -22.63 -15.80 -11.26
C PRO A 30 -24.04 -15.49 -10.74
N ALA A 31 -24.52 -14.26 -10.94
CA ALA A 31 -25.88 -13.88 -10.54
C ALA A 31 -27.00 -14.71 -11.21
N GLY A 32 -26.71 -15.34 -12.36
CA GLY A 32 -27.64 -16.25 -13.04
C GLY A 32 -27.70 -17.68 -12.47
N ASP A 33 -26.87 -18.02 -11.48
CA ASP A 33 -26.97 -19.31 -10.78
C ASP A 33 -28.23 -19.34 -9.90
N GLU A 34 -28.97 -20.45 -9.95
CA GLU A 34 -30.24 -20.66 -9.23
C GLU A 34 -30.11 -20.41 -7.71
N HIS A 35 -28.92 -20.63 -7.15
CA HIS A 35 -28.64 -20.48 -5.73
C HIS A 35 -27.59 -19.42 -5.43
N SER A 36 -27.33 -18.51 -6.37
CA SER A 36 -26.39 -17.39 -6.21
C SER A 36 -26.64 -16.62 -4.92
N TYR A 37 -27.91 -16.29 -4.65
CA TYR A 37 -28.33 -15.61 -3.42
C TYR A 37 -27.85 -16.31 -2.15
N SER A 38 -28.12 -17.61 -2.02
CA SER A 38 -27.78 -18.39 -0.83
C SER A 38 -26.28 -18.70 -0.73
N LYS A 39 -25.61 -18.93 -1.86
CA LYS A 39 -24.15 -19.10 -1.93
C LYS A 39 -23.43 -17.83 -1.49
N TRP A 40 -23.93 -16.65 -1.88
CA TRP A 40 -23.37 -15.38 -1.44
C TRP A 40 -23.58 -15.13 0.07
N ILE A 41 -24.71 -15.55 0.63
CA ILE A 41 -24.93 -15.51 2.08
C ILE A 41 -23.95 -16.45 2.81
N MET A 42 -23.71 -17.64 2.27
CA MET A 42 -22.71 -18.57 2.80
C MET A 42 -21.31 -17.94 2.82
N ALA A 43 -20.88 -17.33 1.70
CA ALA A 43 -19.61 -16.60 1.63
C ALA A 43 -19.54 -15.47 2.66
N PHE A 44 -20.64 -14.73 2.84
CA PHE A 44 -20.71 -13.65 3.82
C PHE A 44 -20.50 -14.17 5.25
N TRP A 45 -21.20 -15.22 5.65
CA TRP A 45 -21.03 -15.82 6.99
C TRP A 45 -19.69 -16.53 7.18
N LEU A 46 -19.10 -17.07 6.11
CA LEU A 46 -17.72 -17.55 6.13
C LEU A 46 -16.68 -16.42 6.26
N GLY A 47 -17.08 -15.15 6.20
CA GLY A 47 -16.21 -14.00 6.52
C GLY A 47 -16.09 -12.96 5.41
N SER A 48 -16.76 -13.12 4.27
CA SER A 48 -16.65 -12.20 3.13
C SER A 48 -17.62 -11.01 3.23
N SER A 49 -17.16 -9.92 3.86
CA SER A 49 -17.92 -8.66 3.90
C SER A 49 -18.10 -8.02 2.52
N VAL A 50 -17.23 -8.31 1.56
CA VAL A 50 -17.40 -7.92 0.14
C VAL A 50 -18.72 -8.46 -0.40
N THR A 51 -19.04 -9.71 -0.08
CA THR A 51 -20.25 -10.40 -0.55
C THR A 51 -21.54 -9.80 0.02
N ARG A 52 -21.49 -9.23 1.23
CA ARG A 52 -22.64 -8.50 1.80
C ARG A 52 -23.07 -7.34 0.92
N ASN A 53 -22.11 -6.58 0.39
CA ASN A 53 -22.43 -5.45 -0.49
C ASN A 53 -23.02 -5.94 -1.83
N PHE A 54 -22.50 -7.04 -2.38
CA PHE A 54 -23.09 -7.66 -3.57
C PHE A 54 -24.53 -8.13 -3.31
N LEU A 55 -24.78 -8.79 -2.18
CA LEU A 55 -26.12 -9.19 -1.76
C LEU A 55 -27.09 -8.00 -1.73
N PHE A 56 -26.67 -6.90 -1.11
CA PHE A 56 -27.52 -5.73 -0.90
C PHE A 56 -27.82 -4.99 -2.21
N ASN A 57 -26.92 -5.07 -3.18
CA ASN A 57 -27.09 -4.46 -4.49
C ASN A 57 -27.88 -5.34 -5.46
N SER A 58 -27.62 -6.65 -5.49
CA SER A 58 -28.24 -7.56 -6.47
C SER A 58 -29.61 -8.09 -6.03
N PHE A 59 -29.87 -8.17 -4.72
CA PHE A 59 -31.08 -8.78 -4.16
C PHE A 59 -31.76 -7.86 -3.13
N ARG A 60 -31.66 -6.55 -3.32
CA ARG A 60 -32.05 -5.53 -2.33
C ARG A 60 -33.42 -5.80 -1.68
N THR A 61 -34.44 -6.05 -2.50
CA THR A 61 -35.82 -6.27 -2.03
C THR A 61 -35.96 -7.51 -1.16
N ASP A 62 -35.31 -8.61 -1.54
CA ASP A 62 -35.37 -9.88 -0.82
C ASP A 62 -34.53 -9.82 0.47
N VAL A 63 -33.41 -9.09 0.40
CA VAL A 63 -32.49 -8.91 1.51
C VAL A 63 -33.05 -8.00 2.60
N GLU A 64 -33.74 -6.90 2.27
CA GLU A 64 -34.22 -5.94 3.26
C GLU A 64 -35.07 -6.60 4.36
N ALA A 65 -35.88 -7.61 3.99
CA ALA A 65 -36.71 -8.37 4.93
C ALA A 65 -35.91 -9.25 5.91
N ILE A 66 -34.74 -9.76 5.48
CA ILE A 66 -33.93 -10.71 6.26
C ILE A 66 -32.60 -10.12 6.75
N ARG A 67 -32.30 -8.86 6.41
CA ARG A 67 -31.03 -8.19 6.70
C ARG A 67 -30.60 -8.29 8.17
N PRO A 68 -31.48 -8.12 9.18
CA PRO A 68 -31.08 -8.32 10.57
C PRO A 68 -30.54 -9.74 10.79
N TYR A 69 -31.20 -10.77 10.30
CA TYR A 69 -30.77 -12.16 10.45
C TYR A 69 -29.39 -12.40 9.84
N LEU A 70 -29.11 -11.80 8.67
CA LEU A 70 -27.79 -11.87 8.04
C LEU A 70 -26.71 -11.25 8.93
N ASP A 71 -26.92 -10.00 9.36
CA ASP A 71 -25.94 -9.25 10.16
C ASP A 71 -25.73 -9.92 11.53
N TRP A 72 -26.80 -10.34 12.22
CA TRP A 72 -26.73 -11.02 13.52
C TRP A 72 -26.07 -12.40 13.43
N GLY A 73 -26.33 -13.17 12.36
CA GLY A 73 -25.64 -14.43 12.10
C GLY A 73 -24.15 -14.24 11.91
N TYR A 74 -23.76 -13.24 11.12
CA TYR A 74 -22.37 -12.87 10.94
C TYR A 74 -21.70 -12.53 12.28
N PHE A 75 -22.32 -11.70 13.12
CA PHE A 75 -21.75 -11.33 14.42
C PHE A 75 -21.64 -12.51 15.39
N CYS A 76 -22.56 -13.47 15.36
CA CYS A 76 -22.46 -14.69 16.16
C CYS A 76 -21.26 -15.54 15.72
N ILE A 77 -21.08 -15.76 14.41
CA ILE A 77 -19.94 -16.54 13.88
C ILE A 77 -18.62 -15.81 14.14
N LEU A 78 -18.58 -14.49 13.90
CA LEU A 78 -17.44 -13.66 14.26
C LEU A 78 -17.06 -13.79 15.74
N THR A 79 -18.06 -13.84 16.62
CA THR A 79 -17.83 -14.04 18.06
C THR A 79 -17.22 -15.39 18.33
N ILE A 80 -17.73 -16.46 17.70
CA ILE A 80 -17.17 -17.81 17.85
C ILE A 80 -15.71 -17.85 17.36
N ASP A 81 -15.44 -17.41 16.13
CA ASP A 81 -14.10 -17.40 15.52
C ASP A 81 -13.08 -16.65 16.40
N ARG A 82 -13.46 -15.50 16.95
CA ARG A 82 -12.61 -14.73 17.87
C ARG A 82 -12.28 -15.50 19.13
N HIS A 83 -13.26 -16.10 19.78
CA HIS A 83 -13.04 -16.83 21.03
C HIS A 83 -12.26 -18.12 20.79
N MET A 84 -12.50 -18.80 19.67
CA MET A 84 -11.71 -19.97 19.24
C MET A 84 -10.23 -19.62 19.05
N SER A 85 -9.90 -18.45 18.48
CA SER A 85 -8.50 -18.02 18.31
C SER A 85 -7.74 -17.77 19.63
N LEU A 86 -8.45 -17.69 20.76
CA LEU A 86 -7.84 -17.57 22.10
C LEU A 86 -7.55 -18.92 22.75
N LEU A 87 -8.03 -20.01 22.16
CA LEU A 87 -7.97 -21.35 22.70
C LEU A 87 -6.96 -22.20 21.92
N GLN A 88 -6.39 -23.20 22.59
CA GLN A 88 -5.58 -24.21 21.90
C GLN A 88 -6.53 -25.13 21.10
N LYS A 89 -6.17 -25.45 19.85
CA LYS A 89 -6.98 -26.32 18.96
C LYS A 89 -7.36 -27.67 19.60
N GLU A 90 -6.49 -28.21 20.45
CA GLU A 90 -6.71 -29.50 21.11
C GLU A 90 -7.66 -29.43 22.31
N SER A 91 -7.90 -28.24 22.86
CA SER A 91 -8.74 -28.05 24.05
C SER A 91 -10.20 -28.44 23.82
N THR A 92 -10.84 -28.98 24.86
CA THR A 92 -12.28 -29.27 24.85
C THR A 92 -13.11 -28.01 24.56
N ALA A 93 -12.68 -26.86 25.06
CA ALA A 93 -13.32 -25.57 24.80
C ALA A 93 -13.31 -25.17 23.32
N TYR A 94 -12.18 -25.36 22.63
CA TYR A 94 -12.11 -25.12 21.20
C TYR A 94 -13.06 -26.04 20.44
N ARG A 95 -13.02 -27.35 20.73
CA ARG A 95 -13.86 -28.36 20.08
C ARG A 95 -15.35 -28.08 20.23
N VAL A 96 -15.77 -27.63 21.42
CA VAL A 96 -17.17 -27.26 21.70
C VAL A 96 -17.62 -26.08 20.81
N LEU A 97 -16.86 -24.99 20.79
CA LEU A 97 -17.21 -23.81 19.98
C LEU A 97 -17.16 -24.14 18.48
N HIS A 98 -16.19 -24.94 18.06
CA HIS A 98 -16.05 -25.39 16.68
C HIS A 98 -17.25 -26.24 16.24
N HIS A 99 -17.68 -27.18 17.08
CA HIS A 99 -18.85 -28.03 16.80
C HIS A 99 -20.14 -27.23 16.67
N ILE A 100 -20.31 -26.17 17.46
CA ILE A 100 -21.45 -25.25 17.36
C ILE A 100 -21.42 -24.52 16.00
N ALA A 101 -20.26 -24.03 15.57
CA ALA A 101 -20.10 -23.39 14.26
C ALA A 101 -20.40 -24.36 13.10
N ILE A 102 -19.82 -25.57 13.13
CA ILE A 102 -20.07 -26.61 12.11
C ILE A 102 -21.57 -26.89 11.98
N ARG A 103 -22.26 -27.12 13.11
CA ARG A 103 -23.70 -27.41 13.09
C ARG A 103 -24.52 -26.27 12.49
N PHE A 104 -24.15 -25.03 12.77
CA PHE A 104 -24.82 -23.88 12.17
C PHE A 104 -24.63 -23.85 10.64
N PHE A 105 -23.40 -24.00 10.18
CA PHE A 105 -23.07 -23.97 8.76
C PHE A 105 -23.69 -25.13 7.97
N LEU A 106 -23.66 -26.36 8.51
CA LEU A 106 -24.31 -27.51 7.90
C LEU A 106 -25.84 -27.34 7.83
N ASN A 107 -26.45 -26.83 8.90
CA ASN A 107 -27.88 -26.55 8.91
C ASN A 107 -28.27 -25.50 7.85
N PHE A 108 -27.49 -24.44 7.69
CA PHE A 108 -27.73 -23.48 6.62
C PHE A 108 -27.53 -24.10 5.23
N ASN A 109 -26.50 -24.93 5.05
CA ASN A 109 -26.22 -25.60 3.78
C ASN A 109 -27.38 -26.48 3.28
N GLU A 110 -28.10 -27.13 4.21
CA GLU A 110 -29.23 -28.03 3.89
C GLU A 110 -30.59 -27.32 3.85
N HIS A 111 -30.75 -26.25 4.62
CA HIS A 111 -32.04 -25.58 4.84
C HIS A 111 -32.04 -24.11 4.40
N PHE A 112 -31.15 -23.70 3.50
CA PHE A 112 -30.95 -22.30 3.07
C PHE A 112 -32.25 -21.57 2.65
N SER A 113 -33.21 -22.28 2.05
CA SER A 113 -34.52 -21.73 1.67
C SER A 113 -35.35 -21.26 2.87
N SER A 114 -35.11 -21.82 4.06
CA SER A 114 -35.76 -21.40 5.31
C SER A 114 -35.38 -19.99 5.71
N LEU A 115 -34.30 -19.40 5.18
CA LEU A 115 -33.96 -18.03 5.49
C LEU A 115 -35.04 -17.04 5.00
N GLN A 116 -35.70 -17.32 3.89
CA GLN A 116 -36.82 -16.51 3.40
C GLN A 116 -38.15 -16.92 4.03
N LEU A 117 -38.38 -18.23 4.21
CA LEU A 117 -39.67 -18.76 4.68
C LEU A 117 -39.85 -18.66 6.20
N ALA A 118 -38.79 -18.92 6.96
CA ALA A 118 -38.79 -19.02 8.42
C ALA A 118 -37.38 -18.75 8.99
N PRO A 119 -36.84 -17.52 8.87
CA PRO A 119 -35.42 -17.22 9.13
C PRO A 119 -34.92 -17.64 10.51
N LYS A 120 -35.80 -17.67 11.51
CA LYS A 120 -35.49 -18.10 12.88
C LYS A 120 -34.98 -19.54 12.97
N VAL A 121 -35.47 -20.42 12.10
CA VAL A 121 -35.11 -21.86 12.09
C VAL A 121 -33.62 -22.05 11.80
N ILE A 122 -33.01 -21.18 11.00
CA ILE A 122 -31.57 -21.23 10.68
C ILE A 122 -30.69 -21.11 11.94
N PHE A 123 -31.17 -20.41 12.97
CA PHE A 123 -30.39 -20.10 14.17
C PHE A 123 -30.56 -21.11 15.31
N TYR A 124 -31.44 -22.10 15.17
CA TYR A 124 -31.68 -23.12 16.18
C TYR A 124 -30.40 -23.88 16.59
N PRO A 125 -29.49 -24.27 15.68
CA PRO A 125 -28.22 -24.89 16.08
C PRO A 125 -27.39 -24.03 17.04
N LEU A 126 -27.37 -22.70 16.85
CA LEU A 126 -26.66 -21.79 17.77
C LEU A 126 -27.38 -21.68 19.11
N ILE A 127 -28.72 -21.57 19.09
CA ILE A 127 -29.52 -21.43 20.30
C ILE A 127 -29.40 -22.66 21.20
N TYR A 128 -29.60 -23.86 20.64
CA TYR A 128 -29.48 -25.10 21.39
C TYR A 128 -28.02 -25.38 21.77
N GLY A 129 -27.10 -25.20 20.82
CA GLY A 129 -25.66 -25.39 21.05
C GLY A 129 -25.13 -24.56 22.22
N PHE A 130 -25.49 -23.28 22.32
CA PHE A 130 -25.12 -22.45 23.46
C PHE A 130 -26.02 -22.65 24.68
N GLY A 131 -27.30 -22.97 24.49
CA GLY A 131 -28.26 -23.22 25.56
C GLY A 131 -27.80 -24.35 26.49
N ASP A 132 -27.34 -25.44 25.90
CA ASP A 132 -26.94 -26.67 26.58
C ASP A 132 -25.59 -26.56 27.32
N LEU A 133 -24.81 -25.51 27.07
CA LEU A 133 -23.50 -25.29 27.71
C LEU A 133 -23.62 -24.77 29.15
N THR A 134 -23.49 -25.64 30.15
CA THR A 134 -23.46 -25.25 31.57
C THR A 134 -22.04 -24.97 32.07
N THR A 135 -21.13 -25.94 31.94
CA THR A 135 -19.69 -25.86 32.25
C THR A 135 -18.93 -26.93 31.47
N ILE A 136 -17.72 -26.63 30.99
CA ILE A 136 -16.86 -27.63 30.37
C ILE A 136 -16.08 -28.34 31.48
N SER A 137 -16.43 -29.60 31.73
CA SER A 137 -15.96 -30.42 32.86
C SER A 137 -14.43 -30.46 32.98
N ASP A 138 -13.74 -30.55 31.84
CA ASP A 138 -12.29 -30.72 31.75
C ASP A 138 -11.55 -29.44 31.33
N GLY A 139 -12.25 -28.30 31.27
CA GLY A 139 -11.68 -27.02 30.83
C GLY A 139 -10.94 -26.29 31.95
N THR A 140 -9.84 -25.60 31.62
CA THR A 140 -9.22 -24.69 32.59
C THR A 140 -10.18 -23.56 32.97
N PRO A 141 -9.97 -22.86 34.12
CA PRO A 141 -10.80 -21.70 34.47
C PRO A 141 -10.83 -20.61 33.39
N VAL A 142 -9.72 -20.43 32.68
CA VAL A 142 -9.59 -19.48 31.57
C VAL A 142 -10.44 -19.93 30.37
N ASP A 143 -10.34 -21.19 29.98
CA ASP A 143 -11.12 -21.74 28.86
C ASP A 143 -12.62 -21.66 29.12
N ASN A 144 -13.03 -22.02 30.35
CA ASN A 144 -14.42 -21.89 30.79
C ASN A 144 -14.91 -20.45 30.76
N GLN A 145 -14.06 -19.48 31.12
CA GLN A 145 -14.40 -18.06 31.03
C GLN A 145 -14.55 -17.58 29.58
N ILE A 146 -13.67 -18.02 28.68
CA ILE A 146 -13.73 -17.71 27.23
C ILE A 146 -15.03 -18.25 26.64
N VAL A 147 -15.38 -19.52 26.90
CA VAL A 147 -16.62 -20.12 26.38
C VAL A 147 -17.86 -19.46 26.97
N LYS A 148 -17.86 -19.16 28.28
CA LYS A 148 -18.96 -18.44 28.92
C LYS A 148 -19.17 -17.04 28.31
N SER A 149 -18.08 -16.36 27.97
CA SER A 149 -18.12 -15.06 27.27
C SER A 149 -18.77 -15.20 25.89
N ALA A 150 -18.31 -16.16 25.07
CA ALA A 150 -18.89 -16.44 23.76
C ALA A 150 -20.40 -16.75 23.85
N LYS A 151 -20.78 -17.63 24.78
CA LYS A 151 -22.18 -17.98 25.07
C LYS A 151 -23.01 -16.74 25.40
N SER A 152 -22.56 -15.93 26.34
CA SER A 152 -23.31 -14.75 26.79
C SER A 152 -23.57 -13.78 25.64
N LEU A 153 -22.54 -13.47 24.85
CA LEU A 153 -22.63 -12.55 23.73
C LEU A 153 -23.55 -13.10 22.63
N CYS A 154 -23.34 -14.34 22.20
CA CYS A 154 -24.17 -14.95 21.16
C CYS A 154 -25.65 -15.05 21.57
N LEU A 155 -25.94 -15.47 22.80
CA LEU A 155 -27.33 -15.57 23.27
C LEU A 155 -27.99 -14.20 23.45
N GLU A 156 -27.25 -13.18 23.87
CA GLU A 156 -27.77 -11.81 23.93
C GLU A 156 -28.18 -11.32 22.53
N MET A 157 -27.28 -11.47 21.55
CA MET A 157 -27.53 -11.12 20.14
C MET A 157 -28.73 -11.88 19.56
N LEU A 158 -28.80 -13.19 19.78
CA LEU A 158 -29.90 -14.03 19.32
C LEU A 158 -31.23 -13.68 20.03
N SER A 159 -31.20 -13.32 21.32
CA SER A 159 -32.41 -12.90 22.04
C SER A 159 -32.98 -11.59 21.48
N GLN A 160 -32.11 -10.63 21.14
CA GLN A 160 -32.49 -9.37 20.50
C GLN A 160 -33.10 -9.65 19.12
N LEU A 161 -32.46 -10.50 18.32
CA LEU A 161 -33.00 -10.97 17.03
C LEU A 161 -34.39 -11.60 17.18
N MET A 162 -34.60 -12.46 18.18
CA MET A 162 -35.90 -13.11 18.40
C MET A 162 -37.00 -12.12 18.81
N SER A 163 -36.61 -11.03 19.50
CA SER A 163 -37.52 -9.95 19.90
C SER A 163 -37.83 -8.93 18.79
N TRP A 164 -37.00 -8.87 17.74
CA TRP A 164 -37.11 -7.92 16.62
C TRP A 164 -38.49 -7.90 15.95
N ALA A 165 -39.18 -9.04 15.91
CA ALA A 165 -40.53 -9.15 15.35
C ALA A 165 -41.59 -8.29 16.07
N LYS A 166 -41.28 -7.71 17.24
CA LYS A 166 -42.20 -6.90 18.04
C LYS A 166 -41.87 -5.41 18.03
N THR A 167 -40.62 -5.02 17.82
CA THR A 167 -40.15 -3.64 17.73
C THR A 167 -38.80 -3.61 17.00
N PRO A 168 -38.63 -2.81 15.92
CA PRO A 168 -37.32 -2.63 15.32
C PRO A 168 -36.42 -1.88 16.32
N PRO A 169 -35.33 -2.49 16.82
CA PRO A 169 -34.44 -1.84 17.75
C PRO A 169 -33.66 -0.74 17.02
N SER A 170 -33.49 0.41 17.67
CA SER A 170 -32.50 1.41 17.28
C SER A 170 -31.10 0.93 17.69
N ILE A 171 -30.57 -0.09 17.03
CA ILE A 171 -29.25 -0.60 17.38
C ILE A 171 -28.34 -0.62 16.15
N SER A 172 -27.30 0.20 16.24
CA SER A 172 -26.04 -0.01 15.56
C SER A 172 -25.36 -1.19 16.25
N PRO A 173 -25.26 -2.39 15.64
CA PRO A 173 -24.86 -3.63 16.32
C PRO A 173 -23.37 -3.66 16.68
N VAL A 174 -22.62 -2.62 16.36
CA VAL A 174 -21.23 -2.48 16.77
C VAL A 174 -21.22 -1.62 18.02
N THR A 175 -21.16 -2.25 19.19
CA THR A 175 -20.71 -1.54 20.38
C THR A 175 -19.37 -0.89 20.04
N THR A 176 -19.29 0.44 20.16
CA THR A 176 -18.03 1.20 20.04
C THR A 176 -17.01 0.77 21.09
N LYS A 177 -17.46 0.06 22.13
CA LYS A 177 -16.63 -0.75 23.01
C LYS A 177 -16.16 -1.96 22.24
N PRO A 178 -14.87 -2.07 21.94
CA PRO A 178 -14.38 -3.27 21.32
C PRO A 178 -14.63 -4.44 22.28
N LEU A 179 -15.05 -5.59 21.76
CA LEU A 179 -15.26 -6.83 22.51
C LEU A 179 -13.96 -7.41 23.14
N PHE A 180 -12.89 -6.60 23.25
CA PHE A 180 -11.72 -6.90 24.06
C PHE A 180 -12.09 -6.71 25.54
N SER A 181 -12.74 -7.70 26.15
CA SER A 181 -12.63 -7.79 27.61
C SER A 181 -11.21 -8.28 27.90
N GLN A 182 -10.35 -7.39 28.39
CA GLN A 182 -9.33 -7.85 29.31
C GLN A 182 -10.10 -8.56 30.42
N PHE A 183 -9.95 -9.88 30.51
CA PHE A 183 -10.63 -10.70 31.51
C PHE A 183 -10.24 -10.29 32.96
N SER A 184 -9.35 -9.31 33.12
CA SER A 184 -9.08 -8.56 34.34
C SER A 184 -9.66 -7.13 34.29
N LYS A 185 -10.50 -6.78 35.27
CA LYS A 185 -10.86 -5.39 35.63
C LYS A 185 -9.65 -4.63 36.21
N SER A 186 -8.53 -4.58 35.50
CA SER A 186 -7.34 -3.85 35.97
C SER A 186 -7.38 -2.42 35.47
N VAL A 187 -7.48 -1.50 36.42
CA VAL A 187 -7.07 -0.09 36.32
C VAL A 187 -5.73 0.00 35.54
N PHE A 188 -5.66 0.90 34.55
CA PHE A 188 -4.46 1.31 33.79
C PHE A 188 -3.25 0.35 33.85
N SER A 189 -3.34 -0.80 33.18
CA SER A 189 -2.15 -1.65 33.00
C SER A 189 -1.21 -1.06 31.93
N LEU A 190 0.09 -1.29 32.06
CA LEU A 190 1.07 -0.85 31.07
C LEU A 190 0.78 -1.42 29.67
N SER A 191 0.24 -2.64 29.56
CA SER A 191 -0.17 -3.22 28.28
C SER A 191 -1.34 -2.45 27.67
N THR A 192 -2.36 -2.09 28.45
CA THR A 192 -3.48 -1.25 27.99
C THR A 192 -2.99 0.10 27.47
N PHE A 193 -2.03 0.72 28.16
CA PHE A 193 -1.40 1.97 27.71
C PHE A 193 -0.70 1.77 26.35
N LYS A 194 0.16 0.75 26.23
CA LYS A 194 0.87 0.43 24.98
C LYS A 194 -0.08 0.17 23.81
N GLN A 195 -1.13 -0.62 24.04
CA GLN A 195 -2.17 -0.89 23.05
C GLN A 195 -2.85 0.39 22.59
N ASN A 196 -3.18 1.30 23.50
CA ASN A 196 -3.83 2.56 23.14
C ASN A 196 -2.91 3.47 22.31
N ILE A 197 -1.61 3.54 22.63
CA ILE A 197 -0.63 4.28 21.82
C ILE A 197 -0.49 3.63 20.45
N THR A 198 -0.25 2.33 20.38
CA THR A 198 -0.12 1.61 19.10
C THR A 198 -1.40 1.75 18.25
N ARG A 199 -2.57 1.69 18.88
CA ARG A 199 -3.86 1.96 18.25
C ARG A 199 -3.92 3.37 17.67
N LEU A 200 -3.54 4.39 18.44
CA LEU A 200 -3.54 5.78 17.97
C LEU A 200 -2.62 5.98 16.75
N LEU A 201 -1.51 5.24 16.66
CA LEU A 201 -0.58 5.34 15.54
C LEU A 201 -1.07 4.61 14.28
N THR A 202 -1.78 3.50 14.46
CA THR A 202 -2.09 2.55 13.39
C THR A 202 -3.55 2.49 13.00
N SER A 203 -4.47 3.07 13.78
CA SER A 203 -5.91 2.99 13.51
C SER A 203 -6.63 4.28 13.90
N ASN A 204 -7.59 4.69 13.08
CA ASN A 204 -8.31 5.93 13.29
C ASN A 204 -9.27 5.80 14.49
N CYS A 205 -9.58 6.92 15.16
CA CYS A 205 -10.54 6.94 16.28
C CYS A 205 -12.00 6.79 15.83
N LEU A 206 -12.26 6.80 14.52
CA LEU A 206 -13.60 6.64 13.96
C LEU A 206 -14.13 5.23 14.23
N PRO A 207 -15.45 5.08 14.51
CA PRO A 207 -16.04 3.77 14.68
C PRO A 207 -15.78 2.92 13.42
N LEU A 208 -15.24 1.73 13.63
CA LEU A 208 -15.16 0.70 12.61
C LEU A 208 -16.60 0.35 12.22
N HIS A 209 -17.07 0.87 11.10
CA HIS A 209 -18.25 0.31 10.46
C HIS A 209 -17.83 -1.05 9.91
N ALA A 210 -18.39 -2.12 10.49
CA ALA A 210 -18.11 -3.50 10.05
C ALA A 210 -18.43 -3.71 8.56
N PHE A 211 -19.30 -2.86 8.01
CA PHE A 211 -19.71 -2.87 6.62
C PHE A 211 -19.67 -1.44 6.05
N PRO A 212 -19.04 -1.22 4.89
CA PRO A 212 -19.00 0.09 4.27
C PRO A 212 -20.38 0.61 3.85
N ILE A 213 -20.48 1.93 3.69
CA ILE A 213 -21.62 2.59 3.03
C ILE A 213 -21.44 2.42 1.51
N GLU A 214 -22.50 1.98 0.85
CA GLU A 214 -22.55 1.46 -0.52
C GLU A 214 -21.89 2.37 -1.58
N SER A 215 -20.87 1.84 -2.26
CA SER A 215 -20.52 2.23 -3.63
C SER A 215 -19.86 1.03 -4.30
N PHE A 216 -20.54 0.44 -5.28
CA PHE A 216 -19.97 -0.58 -6.15
C PHE A 216 -20.39 -0.26 -7.59
N PHE A 217 -19.46 -0.40 -8.52
CA PHE A 217 -19.69 -0.19 -9.94
C PHE A 217 -19.92 -1.55 -10.59
N TYR A 218 -21.12 -1.76 -11.15
CA TYR A 218 -21.42 -2.93 -11.95
C TYR A 218 -20.51 -2.99 -13.19
N GLY A 219 -20.00 -4.17 -13.53
CA GLY A 219 -19.25 -4.40 -14.78
C GLY A 219 -17.72 -4.26 -14.69
N SER A 220 -17.14 -4.18 -13.50
CA SER A 220 -15.68 -4.18 -13.34
C SER A 220 -15.06 -5.55 -13.75
N PRO A 221 -13.99 -5.58 -14.57
CA PRO A 221 -13.24 -6.81 -14.85
C PRO A 221 -12.43 -7.30 -13.64
N VAL A 222 -12.30 -6.46 -12.61
CA VAL A 222 -11.63 -6.77 -11.35
C VAL A 222 -12.55 -7.57 -10.45
N VAL A 223 -12.04 -8.73 -10.04
CA VAL A 223 -12.59 -9.55 -8.96
C VAL A 223 -12.02 -9.09 -7.64
N SER A 224 -12.90 -9.07 -6.64
CA SER A 224 -12.55 -8.84 -5.25
C SER A 224 -13.14 -9.95 -4.38
N TYR A 225 -12.32 -10.55 -3.51
CA TYR A 225 -12.81 -11.41 -2.45
C TYR A 225 -12.01 -11.20 -1.17
N LYS A 226 -12.66 -11.41 -0.03
CA LYS A 226 -12.03 -11.33 1.29
C LYS A 226 -11.58 -12.73 1.72
N PHE A 227 -10.46 -12.81 2.41
CA PHE A 227 -9.96 -14.06 2.98
C PHE A 227 -9.47 -13.84 4.40
N LEU A 228 -9.41 -14.94 5.15
CA LEU A 228 -8.89 -14.97 6.52
C LEU A 228 -7.50 -15.62 6.51
N LEU A 229 -6.63 -15.12 7.37
CA LEU A 229 -5.27 -15.62 7.51
C LEU A 229 -4.90 -15.72 8.99
N PRO A 230 -4.28 -16.83 9.45
CA PRO A 230 -3.73 -16.89 10.80
C PRO A 230 -2.47 -16.01 10.90
N GLY A 231 -2.46 -15.10 11.88
CA GLY A 231 -1.27 -14.36 12.27
C GLY A 231 -0.29 -15.23 13.07
N HIS A 232 0.90 -14.70 13.32
CA HIS A 232 2.00 -15.43 14.00
C HIS A 232 1.66 -15.95 15.42
N ASP A 233 0.72 -15.30 16.11
CA ASP A 233 0.26 -15.62 17.46
C ASP A 233 -1.16 -16.20 17.49
N GLY A 234 -1.65 -16.68 16.33
CA GLY A 234 -2.96 -17.31 16.19
C GLY A 234 -4.13 -16.33 16.06
N VAL A 235 -3.90 -15.02 16.10
CA VAL A 235 -4.95 -14.03 15.82
C VAL A 235 -5.42 -14.15 14.37
N LEU A 236 -6.71 -13.93 14.13
CA LEU A 236 -7.26 -14.00 12.78
C LEU A 236 -7.17 -12.63 12.10
N LEU A 237 -6.48 -12.60 10.97
CA LEU A 237 -6.28 -11.43 10.13
C LEU A 237 -7.21 -11.49 8.93
N GLU A 238 -7.52 -10.32 8.38
CA GLU A 238 -8.41 -10.17 7.23
C GLU A 238 -7.64 -9.52 6.08
N GLY A 239 -7.80 -10.06 4.88
CA GLY A 239 -7.28 -9.45 3.66
C GLY A 239 -8.35 -9.38 2.57
N VAL A 240 -8.22 -8.42 1.66
CA VAL A 240 -9.01 -8.41 0.43
C VAL A 240 -8.06 -8.53 -0.75
N GLN A 241 -8.27 -9.57 -1.56
CA GLN A 241 -7.51 -9.84 -2.77
C GLN A 241 -8.27 -9.27 -3.97
N LEU A 242 -7.56 -8.50 -4.80
CA LEU A 242 -8.05 -7.81 -5.98
C LEU A 242 -7.23 -8.25 -7.20
N ARG A 243 -7.90 -8.83 -8.21
CA ARG A 243 -7.25 -9.31 -9.43
C ARG A 243 -8.17 -9.26 -10.63
N HIS A 244 -7.62 -9.24 -11.83
CA HIS A 244 -8.39 -9.38 -13.07
C HIS A 244 -8.70 -10.85 -13.34
N LYS A 245 -9.91 -11.17 -13.81
CA LYS A 245 -10.32 -12.56 -14.10
C LYS A 245 -9.43 -13.24 -15.14
N GLU A 246 -9.04 -12.51 -16.17
CA GLU A 246 -8.40 -13.04 -17.38
C GLU A 246 -6.89 -12.77 -17.42
N LYS A 247 -6.35 -12.05 -16.43
CA LYS A 247 -4.96 -11.60 -16.45
C LYS A 247 -4.19 -12.17 -15.26
N ASN A 248 -3.14 -12.90 -15.59
CA ASN A 248 -2.15 -13.34 -14.62
C ASN A 248 -1.10 -12.25 -14.44
N PHE A 249 -0.79 -11.95 -13.19
CA PHE A 249 0.25 -11.00 -12.82
C PHE A 249 1.44 -11.75 -12.23
N ASP A 250 2.63 -11.33 -12.61
CA ASP A 250 3.92 -11.80 -12.07
C ASP A 250 4.31 -11.06 -10.78
N THR A 251 3.42 -10.23 -10.26
CA THR A 251 3.66 -9.32 -9.14
C THR A 251 2.43 -9.24 -8.25
N THR A 252 2.65 -9.30 -6.93
CA THR A 252 1.65 -9.07 -5.90
C THR A 252 2.04 -7.87 -5.04
N VAL A 253 1.14 -6.90 -4.92
CA VAL A 253 1.34 -5.69 -4.11
C VAL A 253 0.53 -5.80 -2.82
N LEU A 254 1.21 -5.80 -1.68
CA LEU A 254 0.61 -5.68 -0.36
C LEU A 254 0.41 -4.21 -0.02
N VAL A 255 -0.83 -3.80 0.23
CA VAL A 255 -1.19 -2.39 0.43
C VAL A 255 -1.69 -2.16 1.86
N LEU A 256 -1.04 -1.22 2.54
CA LEU A 256 -1.50 -0.67 3.82
C LEU A 256 -1.56 0.85 3.76
N VAL A 257 -2.76 1.40 3.93
CA VAL A 257 -3.02 2.83 3.81
C VAL A 257 -3.30 3.45 5.18
N GLY A 258 -2.39 4.29 5.63
CA GLY A 258 -2.61 5.18 6.77
C GLY A 258 -3.13 4.45 8.01
N GLN A 259 -4.16 5.05 8.59
CA GLN A 259 -4.91 4.50 9.73
C GLN A 259 -6.30 4.00 9.27
N VAL A 260 -6.38 3.54 8.02
CA VAL A 260 -7.62 3.32 7.29
C VAL A 260 -7.87 1.81 7.13
N PRO A 261 -8.94 1.25 7.72
CA PRO A 261 -9.34 -0.14 7.46
C PRO A 261 -9.87 -0.30 6.03
N ILE A 262 -9.88 -1.53 5.53
CA ILE A 262 -10.38 -1.87 4.19
C ILE A 262 -11.84 -1.40 3.99
N GLU A 263 -12.65 -1.44 5.03
CA GLU A 263 -14.06 -1.05 5.00
C GLU A 263 -14.28 0.48 4.88
N HIS A 264 -13.22 1.28 4.98
CA HIS A 264 -13.35 2.74 4.96
C HIS A 264 -13.66 3.26 3.55
N VAL A 265 -14.48 4.33 3.47
CA VAL A 265 -14.92 4.96 2.21
C VAL A 265 -13.76 5.31 1.29
N TYR A 266 -12.65 5.80 1.84
CA TYR A 266 -11.42 6.08 1.10
C TYR A 266 -10.92 4.88 0.29
N ILE A 267 -10.90 3.67 0.87
CA ILE A 267 -10.44 2.46 0.20
C ILE A 267 -11.46 2.05 -0.87
N ASN A 268 -12.75 2.11 -0.55
CA ASN A 268 -13.81 1.78 -1.52
C ASN A 268 -13.76 2.63 -2.78
N GLN A 269 -13.41 3.92 -2.67
CA GLN A 269 -13.29 4.83 -3.81
C GLN A 269 -12.18 4.44 -4.79
N ILE A 270 -11.14 3.71 -4.34
CA ILE A 270 -9.96 3.43 -5.16
C ILE A 270 -9.74 1.95 -5.47
N GLN A 271 -10.29 1.04 -4.65
CA GLN A 271 -9.94 -0.38 -4.69
C GLN A 271 -10.07 -1.00 -6.08
N GLN A 272 -11.12 -0.67 -6.84
CA GLN A 272 -11.35 -1.22 -8.18
C GLN A 272 -10.28 -0.81 -9.19
N ASN A 273 -9.64 0.34 -9.00
CA ASN A 273 -8.61 0.85 -9.90
C ASN A 273 -7.20 0.37 -9.50
N LEU A 274 -7.02 -0.23 -8.31
CA LEU A 274 -5.69 -0.59 -7.81
C LEU A 274 -4.98 -1.65 -8.67
N PRO A 275 -5.64 -2.73 -9.15
CA PRO A 275 -4.96 -3.72 -9.99
C PRO A 275 -4.45 -3.13 -11.31
N ASP A 276 -5.19 -2.19 -11.91
CA ASP A 276 -4.74 -1.48 -13.12
C ASP A 276 -3.66 -0.46 -12.82
N PHE A 277 -3.81 0.29 -11.71
CA PHE A 277 -2.84 1.29 -11.29
C PHE A 277 -1.47 0.67 -10.99
N PHE A 278 -1.44 -0.46 -10.29
CA PHE A 278 -0.22 -1.21 -10.02
C PHE A 278 0.11 -2.24 -11.11
N ASN A 279 -0.72 -2.43 -12.14
CA ASN A 279 -0.55 -3.51 -13.11
C ASN A 279 -0.14 -4.85 -12.43
N ALA A 280 -0.83 -5.20 -11.35
CA ALA A 280 -0.47 -6.28 -10.44
C ALA A 280 -1.70 -6.83 -9.73
N GLU A 281 -1.55 -8.01 -9.13
CA GLU A 281 -2.47 -8.47 -8.10
C GLU A 281 -2.29 -7.64 -6.84
N VAL A 282 -3.38 -7.23 -6.19
CA VAL A 282 -3.33 -6.35 -5.02
C VAL A 282 -3.98 -7.05 -3.83
N ILE A 283 -3.30 -7.03 -2.68
CA ILE A 283 -3.84 -7.49 -1.40
C ILE A 283 -3.90 -6.29 -0.46
N LEU A 284 -5.12 -5.89 -0.10
CA LEU A 284 -5.37 -4.92 0.94
C LEU A 284 -5.30 -5.59 2.32
N ILE A 285 -4.59 -4.99 3.28
CA ILE A 285 -4.33 -5.59 4.60
C ILE A 285 -5.20 -4.96 5.69
N ASN A 286 -5.99 -5.78 6.39
CA ASN A 286 -6.55 -5.47 7.70
C ASN A 286 -5.72 -6.20 8.77
N HIS A 287 -4.71 -5.52 9.32
CA HIS A 287 -3.94 -6.03 10.46
C HIS A 287 -4.79 -6.15 11.73
N ARG A 288 -4.27 -6.72 12.82
CA ARG A 288 -5.04 -7.06 14.04
C ARG A 288 -5.80 -5.92 14.73
N ASN A 289 -5.48 -4.66 14.44
CA ASN A 289 -6.22 -3.50 14.99
C ASN A 289 -7.42 -3.11 14.11
N PHE A 290 -7.46 -3.54 12.84
CA PHE A 290 -8.59 -3.36 11.92
C PHE A 290 -9.43 -4.62 11.77
N SER A 291 -8.78 -5.78 11.77
CA SER A 291 -9.46 -7.07 11.58
C SER A 291 -10.59 -7.24 12.60
N LEU A 292 -11.80 -7.46 12.09
CA LEU A 292 -12.97 -7.72 12.94
C LEU A 292 -12.85 -9.05 13.67
N HIS A 293 -12.18 -10.03 13.03
CA HIS A 293 -11.93 -11.38 13.54
C HIS A 293 -10.76 -11.45 14.53
N SER A 294 -10.02 -10.35 14.71
CA SER A 294 -8.91 -10.34 15.66
C SER A 294 -9.40 -10.42 17.11
N SER A 295 -8.86 -11.36 17.86
CA SER A 295 -9.13 -11.51 19.29
C SER A 295 -8.28 -10.60 20.18
N LYS A 296 -7.19 -10.04 19.66
CA LYS A 296 -6.25 -9.19 20.41
C LYS A 296 -5.81 -7.97 19.60
N ARG A 297 -5.54 -6.87 20.30
CA ARG A 297 -4.89 -5.69 19.70
C ARG A 297 -3.38 -5.84 19.74
N ALA A 298 -2.71 -5.06 18.91
CA ALA A 298 -1.26 -4.91 18.96
C ALA A 298 -0.85 -4.15 20.22
N ASP A 299 0.08 -4.73 20.96
CA ASP A 299 0.76 -4.03 22.05
C ASP A 299 1.82 -3.10 21.46
N ARG A 300 2.45 -3.50 20.35
CA ARG A 300 3.55 -2.78 19.72
C ARG A 300 3.42 -2.77 18.20
N LEU A 301 4.13 -1.84 17.57
CA LEU A 301 4.17 -1.76 16.11
C LEU A 301 4.79 -3.01 15.46
N GLN A 302 5.68 -3.71 16.17
CA GLN A 302 6.25 -4.98 15.69
C GLN A 302 5.20 -6.07 15.53
N ASP A 303 4.12 -6.07 16.33
CA ASP A 303 3.04 -7.05 16.20
C ASP A 303 2.31 -6.85 14.85
N ILE A 304 2.14 -5.59 14.43
CA ILE A 304 1.58 -5.25 13.11
C ILE A 304 2.54 -5.64 11.98
N ALA A 305 3.85 -5.45 12.17
CA ALA A 305 4.83 -5.89 11.19
C ALA A 305 4.79 -7.42 10.99
N LEU A 306 4.59 -8.19 12.07
CA LEU A 306 4.42 -9.65 12.00
C LEU A 306 3.11 -10.06 11.30
N ASP A 307 2.05 -9.27 11.45
CA ASP A 307 0.81 -9.47 10.66
C ASP A 307 1.10 -9.29 9.16
N ILE A 308 1.80 -8.22 8.77
CA ILE A 308 2.18 -7.96 7.37
C ILE A 308 3.07 -9.09 6.81
N ILE A 309 4.00 -9.62 7.62
CA ILE A 309 4.83 -10.77 7.21
C ILE A 309 3.98 -12.02 6.96
N SER A 310 2.88 -12.19 7.70
CA SER A 310 1.96 -13.31 7.45
C SER A 310 1.34 -13.18 6.05
N PHE A 311 0.88 -11.98 5.67
CA PHE A 311 0.42 -11.71 4.30
C PHE A 311 1.53 -11.87 3.25
N ALA A 312 2.76 -11.44 3.55
CA ALA A 312 3.90 -11.61 2.66
C ALA A 312 4.18 -13.09 2.40
N LYS A 313 4.23 -13.92 3.43
CA LYS A 313 4.42 -15.37 3.28
C LYS A 313 3.30 -16.03 2.49
N HIS A 314 2.06 -15.58 2.65
CA HIS A 314 0.92 -16.04 1.86
C HIS A 314 1.03 -15.62 0.38
N ALA A 315 1.56 -14.43 0.10
CA ALA A 315 1.70 -13.90 -1.25
C ALA A 315 2.96 -14.39 -2.00
N VAL A 316 3.99 -14.82 -1.26
CA VAL A 316 5.26 -15.30 -1.85
C VAL A 316 5.02 -16.59 -2.62
N SER A 317 5.41 -16.59 -3.88
CA SER A 317 5.51 -17.77 -4.72
C SER A 317 6.75 -17.66 -5.62
N PRO A 318 7.33 -18.77 -6.10
CA PRO A 318 8.51 -18.73 -6.96
C PRO A 318 8.34 -17.87 -8.22
N GLU A 319 7.09 -17.74 -8.69
CA GLU A 319 6.75 -17.06 -9.94
C GLU A 319 6.34 -15.59 -9.75
N LYS A 320 6.08 -15.14 -8.50
CA LYS A 320 5.61 -13.77 -8.23
C LYS A 320 6.57 -12.93 -7.42
N SER A 321 6.73 -11.68 -7.85
CA SER A 321 7.47 -10.65 -7.14
C SER A 321 6.61 -10.02 -6.06
N LEU A 322 7.18 -9.81 -4.87
CA LEU A 322 6.49 -9.17 -3.75
C LEU A 322 6.81 -7.68 -3.70
N VAL A 323 5.77 -6.84 -3.64
CA VAL A 323 5.90 -5.39 -3.42
C VAL A 323 5.14 -4.98 -2.17
N LEU A 324 5.81 -4.28 -1.26
CA LEU A 324 5.21 -3.66 -0.09
C LEU A 324 4.86 -2.20 -0.40
N TYR A 325 3.60 -1.81 -0.24
CA TYR A 325 3.15 -0.44 -0.41
C TYR A 325 2.56 0.08 0.91
N GLY A 326 3.19 1.11 1.47
CA GLY A 326 2.76 1.76 2.69
C GLY A 326 2.54 3.26 2.49
N MET A 327 1.33 3.75 2.75
CA MET A 327 1.00 5.17 2.67
C MET A 327 0.82 5.79 4.05
N CYS A 328 1.37 6.99 4.28
CA CYS A 328 1.21 7.76 5.52
C CYS A 328 1.44 6.90 6.78
N GLY A 329 0.48 6.83 7.71
CA GLY A 329 0.57 6.00 8.92
C GLY A 329 0.82 4.49 8.68
N GLY A 330 0.52 3.97 7.49
CA GLY A 330 0.79 2.57 7.11
C GLY A 330 2.24 2.31 6.69
N ALA A 331 3.03 3.34 6.39
CA ALA A 331 4.43 3.20 5.98
C ALA A 331 5.33 2.68 7.12
N GLY A 332 5.13 3.14 8.36
CA GLY A 332 5.92 2.69 9.51
C GLY A 332 5.91 1.16 9.70
N PRO A 333 4.73 0.52 9.81
CA PRO A 333 4.61 -0.94 9.84
C PRO A 333 5.26 -1.65 8.63
N MET A 334 5.09 -1.10 7.42
CA MET A 334 5.67 -1.67 6.20
C MET A 334 7.20 -1.64 6.21
N ILE A 335 7.81 -0.56 6.73
CA ILE A 335 9.27 -0.45 6.89
C ILE A 335 9.79 -1.50 7.89
N LEU A 336 9.07 -1.73 8.98
CA LEU A 336 9.44 -2.78 9.95
C LEU A 336 9.25 -4.19 9.40
N ALA A 337 8.23 -4.40 8.57
CA ALA A 337 8.05 -5.66 7.87
C ALA A 337 9.20 -5.90 6.88
N ALA A 338 9.62 -4.88 6.13
CA ALA A 338 10.76 -4.95 5.22
C ALA A 338 12.06 -5.34 5.95
N GLU A 339 12.37 -4.74 7.09
CA GLU A 339 13.53 -5.13 7.93
C GLU A 339 13.53 -6.64 8.25
N ARG A 340 12.35 -7.16 8.60
CA ARG A 340 12.20 -8.59 8.95
C ARG A 340 12.26 -9.50 7.73
N LEU A 341 11.73 -9.09 6.59
CA LEU A 341 11.84 -9.84 5.33
C LEU A 341 13.30 -9.90 4.86
N MET A 342 14.06 -8.81 5.00
CA MET A 342 15.52 -8.81 4.75
C MET A 342 16.23 -9.83 5.63
N ASN A 343 15.93 -9.83 6.93
CA ASN A 343 16.50 -10.80 7.88
C ASN A 343 16.11 -12.26 7.55
N GLN A 344 14.96 -12.48 6.90
CA GLN A 344 14.50 -13.78 6.43
C GLN A 344 14.96 -14.12 5.00
N GLN A 345 15.72 -13.23 4.35
CA GLN A 345 16.16 -13.36 2.96
C GLN A 345 15.01 -13.56 1.95
N ILE A 346 13.82 -13.02 2.26
CA ILE A 346 12.70 -13.02 1.34
C ILE A 346 12.84 -11.80 0.41
N PRO A 347 12.93 -11.97 -0.92
CA PRO A 347 13.05 -10.84 -1.84
C PRO A 347 11.78 -9.99 -1.87
N PHE A 348 11.92 -8.66 -1.84
CA PHE A 348 10.81 -7.72 -1.95
C PHE A 348 11.27 -6.39 -2.54
N LYS A 349 10.32 -5.59 -3.01
CA LYS A 349 10.47 -4.16 -3.22
C LYS A 349 9.55 -3.39 -2.29
N ILE A 350 9.90 -2.18 -1.88
CA ILE A 350 9.08 -1.35 -1.00
C ILE A 350 8.86 0.05 -1.60
N ILE A 351 7.61 0.50 -1.51
CA ILE A 351 7.15 1.83 -1.88
C ILE A 351 6.61 2.51 -0.61
N ILE A 352 7.27 3.59 -0.21
CA ILE A 352 6.88 4.42 0.93
C ILE A 352 6.26 5.70 0.40
N ASP A 353 4.95 5.85 0.59
CA ASP A 353 4.20 7.01 0.13
C ASP A 353 3.92 8.01 1.26
N ARG A 354 4.46 9.23 1.14
CA ARG A 354 4.14 10.39 1.98
C ARG A 354 4.26 10.10 3.49
N PHE A 355 5.46 9.72 3.91
CA PHE A 355 5.75 9.42 5.32
C PHE A 355 6.85 10.32 5.90
N ALA A 356 6.79 10.55 7.20
CA ALA A 356 7.81 11.27 7.95
C ALA A 356 8.94 10.33 8.42
N GLU A 357 10.08 10.89 8.81
CA GLU A 357 11.19 10.12 9.40
C GLU A 357 10.83 9.41 10.73
N SER A 358 9.81 9.91 11.42
CA SER A 358 9.28 9.36 12.68
C SER A 358 7.80 9.67 12.88
N TYR A 359 7.13 8.94 13.78
CA TYR A 359 5.77 9.28 14.19
C TYR A 359 5.71 10.57 15.04
N SER A 360 6.77 10.89 15.78
CA SER A 360 6.82 12.14 16.55
C SER A 360 6.88 13.39 15.66
N SER A 361 7.37 13.25 14.43
CA SER A 361 7.47 14.35 13.46
C SER A 361 6.14 14.94 13.01
N PHE A 362 5.06 14.14 13.02
CA PHE A 362 3.69 14.65 12.75
C PHE A 362 3.21 15.63 13.82
N LEU A 363 3.79 15.56 15.01
CA LEU A 363 3.41 16.33 16.19
C LEU A 363 4.56 17.22 16.67
N SER A 364 5.59 17.41 15.83
CA SER A 364 6.68 18.33 16.14
C SER A 364 6.17 19.77 16.12
N TYR A 365 6.78 20.62 16.94
CA TYR A 365 6.45 22.05 16.97
C TYR A 365 6.48 22.70 15.59
N LYS A 366 7.45 22.34 14.73
CA LYS A 366 7.55 22.87 13.35
C LYS A 366 6.33 22.47 12.50
N THR A 367 5.91 21.21 12.60
CA THR A 367 4.75 20.69 11.87
C THR A 367 3.45 21.31 12.39
N LEU A 368 3.25 21.36 13.71
CA LEU A 368 2.08 21.97 14.34
C LEU A 368 1.97 23.47 14.02
N LYS A 369 3.06 24.23 14.19
CA LYS A 369 3.12 25.65 13.86
C LYS A 369 2.78 25.92 12.39
N ARG A 370 3.32 25.10 11.47
CA ARG A 370 3.01 25.19 10.05
C ARG A 370 1.53 24.93 9.81
N ARG A 371 0.97 23.87 10.38
CA ARG A 371 -0.45 23.53 10.26
C ARG A 371 -1.35 24.66 10.76
N MET A 372 -1.06 25.20 11.94
CA MET A 372 -1.81 26.33 12.51
C MET A 372 -1.72 27.58 11.62
N GLY A 373 -0.52 27.94 11.16
CA GLY A 373 -0.33 29.10 10.29
C GLY A 373 -1.08 28.95 8.96
N LEU A 374 -1.09 27.75 8.38
CA LEU A 374 -1.84 27.47 7.17
C LEU A 374 -3.35 27.46 7.41
N GLN A 375 -3.81 26.90 8.54
CA GLN A 375 -5.22 26.89 8.91
C GLN A 375 -5.74 28.32 9.12
N GLN A 376 -4.98 29.18 9.80
CA GLN A 376 -5.29 30.62 9.96
C GLN A 376 -5.41 31.34 8.60
N GLN A 377 -4.53 31.02 7.66
CA GLN A 377 -4.60 31.56 6.30
C GLN A 377 -5.85 31.11 5.53
N ILE A 378 -6.44 29.97 5.90
CA ILE A 378 -7.63 29.40 5.25
C ILE A 378 -8.92 29.92 5.90
N THR A 379 -8.99 29.89 7.22
CA THR A 379 -10.23 30.19 7.96
C THR A 379 -10.40 31.67 8.26
N HIS A 380 -9.37 32.50 8.05
CA HIS A 380 -9.35 33.93 8.41
C HIS A 380 -9.68 34.20 9.90
N GLU A 381 -9.53 33.19 10.76
CA GLU A 381 -9.82 33.30 12.19
C GLU A 381 -8.61 33.83 12.96
N VAL A 382 -8.84 34.85 13.81
CA VAL A 382 -7.84 35.37 14.75
C VAL A 382 -7.82 34.47 15.98
N PRO A 383 -6.66 33.92 16.40
CA PRO A 383 -6.61 33.08 17.59
C PRO A 383 -6.96 33.88 18.85
N CYS A 384 -7.96 33.44 19.60
CA CYS A 384 -8.39 34.05 20.87
C CYS A 384 -7.49 33.75 22.08
N LEU A 385 -6.49 32.86 21.96
CA LEU A 385 -5.57 32.50 23.05
C LEU A 385 -4.18 33.14 22.84
N PRO A 386 -3.47 33.55 23.92
CA PRO A 386 -2.13 34.11 23.79
C PRO A 386 -1.16 33.09 23.19
N LEU A 387 -0.41 33.53 22.16
CA LEU A 387 0.52 32.71 21.36
C LEU A 387 1.52 31.92 22.23
N PHE A 388 1.92 32.47 23.37
CA PHE A 388 2.83 31.85 24.33
C PHE A 388 2.26 30.57 24.98
N LEU A 389 0.97 30.57 25.33
CA LEU A 389 0.32 29.41 25.97
C LEU A 389 0.20 28.24 24.98
N TRP A 390 -0.08 28.53 23.70
CA TRP A 390 -0.06 27.54 22.63
C TRP A 390 1.31 26.91 22.44
N VAL A 391 2.37 27.71 22.43
CA VAL A 391 3.75 27.20 22.31
C VAL A 391 4.11 26.26 23.46
N LEU A 392 3.73 26.61 24.70
CA LEU A 392 3.97 25.75 25.86
C LEU A 392 3.19 24.43 25.77
N LEU A 393 1.92 24.47 25.35
CA LEU A 393 1.09 23.28 25.17
C LEU A 393 1.63 22.37 24.07
N ASP A 394 2.10 22.93 22.94
CA ASP A 394 2.69 22.15 21.85
C ASP A 394 3.99 21.46 22.27
N ILE A 395 4.85 22.16 23.02
CA ILE A 395 6.09 21.58 23.56
C ILE A 395 5.77 20.46 24.55
N ALA A 396 4.82 20.68 25.47
CA ALA A 396 4.41 19.68 26.43
C ALA A 396 3.80 18.44 25.75
N ALA A 397 2.94 18.64 24.75
CA ALA A 397 2.36 17.58 23.95
C ALA A 397 3.45 16.77 23.22
N TYR A 398 4.39 17.44 22.57
CA TYR A 398 5.50 16.78 21.88
C TYR A 398 6.30 15.84 22.81
N TRP A 399 6.71 16.32 23.99
CA TRP A 399 7.45 15.49 24.93
C TRP A 399 6.62 14.33 25.50
N LEU A 400 5.33 14.56 25.75
CA LEU A 400 4.40 13.52 26.19
C LEU A 400 4.28 12.41 25.13
N ILE A 401 4.23 12.77 23.85
CA ILE A 401 4.19 11.80 22.75
C ILE A 401 5.50 11.04 22.63
N VAL A 402 6.65 11.72 22.70
CA VAL A 402 7.96 11.05 22.66
C VAL A 402 8.08 10.04 23.81
N PHE A 403 7.65 10.42 25.01
CA PHE A 403 7.60 9.51 26.16
C PHE A 403 6.64 8.35 25.92
N ALA A 404 5.44 8.61 25.39
CA ALA A 404 4.46 7.57 25.07
C ALA A 404 4.97 6.56 24.03
N LEU A 405 5.65 7.03 22.98
CA LEU A 405 6.30 6.19 21.96
C LEU A 405 7.41 5.33 22.56
N TYR A 406 8.24 5.92 23.44
CA TYR A 406 9.27 5.20 24.17
C TYR A 406 8.67 4.09 25.04
N CYS A 407 7.64 4.40 25.82
CA CYS A 407 6.91 3.42 26.63
C CYS A 407 6.25 2.33 25.78
N ALA A 408 5.76 2.67 24.59
CA ALA A 408 5.20 1.72 23.61
C ALA A 408 6.26 0.86 22.90
N ARG A 409 7.55 1.15 23.09
CA ARG A 409 8.67 0.53 22.34
C ARG A 409 8.52 0.66 20.83
N THR A 410 7.88 1.74 20.38
CA THR A 410 7.81 2.07 18.97
C THR A 410 9.17 2.64 18.54
N PRO A 411 9.71 2.24 17.37
CA PRO A 411 10.94 2.85 16.86
C PRO A 411 10.78 4.36 16.72
N ASN A 412 11.74 5.10 17.28
CA ASN A 412 11.71 6.57 17.22
C ASN A 412 12.13 7.12 15.86
N ARG A 413 12.81 6.32 15.02
CA ARG A 413 13.37 6.73 13.73
C ARG A 413 13.29 5.60 12.71
N PHE A 414 12.48 5.78 11.67
CA PHE A 414 12.35 4.80 10.59
C PHE A 414 13.43 4.97 9.53
N ASP A 415 14.00 6.17 9.41
CA ASP A 415 15.05 6.44 8.43
C ASP A 415 16.27 5.53 8.62
N VAL A 416 16.63 5.17 9.86
CA VAL A 416 17.74 4.24 10.14
C VAL A 416 17.54 2.88 9.47
N ILE A 417 16.32 2.35 9.51
CA ILE A 417 15.97 1.08 8.87
C ILE A 417 15.98 1.24 7.36
N VAL A 418 15.39 2.33 6.85
CA VAL A 418 15.30 2.59 5.41
C VAL A 418 16.69 2.75 4.77
N HIS A 419 17.70 3.25 5.49
CA HIS A 419 19.09 3.32 5.00
C HIS A 419 19.75 1.94 4.81
N GLN A 420 19.21 0.88 5.40
CA GLN A 420 19.70 -0.49 5.24
C GLN A 420 19.10 -1.17 4.01
N ILE A 421 17.98 -0.66 3.49
CA ILE A 421 17.30 -1.22 2.32
C ILE A 421 18.07 -0.80 1.06
N PRO A 422 18.40 -1.74 0.14
CA PRO A 422 19.05 -1.40 -1.11
C PRO A 422 18.26 -0.38 -1.93
N ASP A 423 18.95 0.57 -2.56
CA ASP A 423 18.35 1.60 -3.42
C ASP A 423 17.52 1.04 -4.59
N ALA A 424 17.86 -0.17 -5.05
CA ALA A 424 17.16 -0.87 -6.13
C ALA A 424 15.75 -1.34 -5.68
N ASP A 425 15.57 -1.54 -4.38
CA ASP A 425 14.37 -2.11 -3.76
C ASP A 425 13.56 -1.08 -2.98
N LEU A 426 13.97 0.20 -3.00
CA LEU A 426 13.34 1.29 -2.28
C LEU A 426 12.85 2.41 -3.20
N LEU A 427 11.58 2.78 -3.07
CA LEU A 427 10.98 3.98 -3.66
C LEU A 427 10.29 4.82 -2.57
N ILE A 428 10.67 6.10 -2.46
CA ILE A 428 10.07 7.04 -1.50
C ILE A 428 9.36 8.15 -2.27
N LEU A 429 8.04 8.22 -2.13
CA LEU A 429 7.20 9.26 -2.72
C LEU A 429 6.97 10.39 -1.70
N GLN A 430 7.08 11.62 -2.17
CA GLN A 430 6.94 12.82 -1.35
C GLN A 430 5.79 13.69 -1.84
N ALA A 431 4.94 14.16 -0.93
CA ALA A 431 3.97 15.20 -1.23
C ALA A 431 4.72 16.52 -1.50
N LYS A 432 4.58 17.08 -2.70
CA LYS A 432 5.17 18.39 -3.00
C LYS A 432 4.36 19.19 -3.99
N GLY A 433 3.62 20.17 -3.47
CA GLY A 433 2.97 21.19 -4.28
C GLY A 433 3.97 22.00 -5.13
N PRO A 434 3.48 22.68 -6.19
CA PRO A 434 4.29 23.59 -6.99
C PRO A 434 4.90 24.70 -6.13
N LYS A 435 6.10 25.17 -6.52
CA LYS A 435 6.85 26.18 -5.75
C LYS A 435 6.29 27.61 -5.91
N THR A 436 5.49 27.89 -6.93
CA THR A 436 5.00 29.23 -7.29
C THR A 436 3.68 29.13 -8.03
N LEU A 437 2.77 30.09 -7.78
CA LEU A 437 1.51 30.26 -8.51
C LEU A 437 1.74 30.74 -9.95
N GLN A 438 0.84 30.33 -10.84
CA GLN A 438 0.39 31.21 -11.92
C GLN A 438 -1.13 31.38 -11.79
N PRO A 439 -1.68 32.60 -11.75
CA PRO A 439 -3.10 32.80 -11.93
C PRO A 439 -3.46 32.59 -13.41
N PRO A 440 -4.57 31.91 -13.75
CA PRO A 440 -4.99 31.70 -15.14
C PRO A 440 -5.58 32.96 -15.82
N PHE A 441 -5.54 34.15 -15.19
CA PHE A 441 -6.25 35.35 -15.70
C PHE A 441 -5.46 36.66 -15.83
N PHE A 442 -4.13 36.68 -15.68
CA PHE A 442 -3.35 37.91 -15.93
C PHE A 442 -2.42 37.77 -17.13
N LYS A 443 -3.00 37.88 -18.34
CA LYS A 443 -2.27 38.30 -19.55
C LYS A 443 -2.35 39.82 -19.81
N ILE A 444 -3.04 40.58 -18.96
CA ILE A 444 -3.18 42.03 -19.13
C ILE A 444 -3.12 42.67 -17.76
N LEU A 445 -1.95 43.16 -17.34
CA LEU A 445 -1.75 44.42 -16.59
C LEU A 445 -0.27 44.53 -16.16
N LYS A 446 0.29 45.72 -16.37
CA LYS A 446 1.71 46.05 -16.24
C LYS A 446 2.24 45.83 -14.81
N PRO A 447 3.52 45.42 -14.64
CA PRO A 447 4.05 44.96 -13.36
C PRO A 447 4.85 46.07 -12.65
N ASP A 448 4.21 47.04 -12.01
CA ASP A 448 4.94 48.11 -11.28
C ASP A 448 4.43 48.33 -9.85
N SER A 449 4.18 47.25 -9.09
CA SER A 449 4.13 47.39 -7.63
C SER A 449 4.70 46.15 -6.89
N PRO A 450 5.71 46.33 -6.01
CA PRO A 450 6.32 45.23 -5.27
C PRO A 450 5.44 44.69 -4.12
N LYS A 451 4.22 45.23 -3.93
CA LYS A 451 3.28 44.85 -2.85
C LYS A 451 2.16 43.90 -3.28
N VAL A 452 2.02 43.56 -4.57
CA VAL A 452 1.05 42.54 -5.06
C VAL A 452 1.62 41.10 -4.94
N LEU A 453 2.90 40.96 -4.59
CA LEU A 453 3.58 39.67 -4.41
C LEU A 453 3.20 38.90 -3.12
N SER A 454 2.40 39.49 -2.22
CA SER A 454 2.09 38.90 -0.90
C SER A 454 0.74 38.18 -0.78
N GLU A 455 -0.11 38.15 -1.82
CA GLU A 455 -1.42 37.46 -1.78
C GLU A 455 -1.48 36.22 -2.68
N LEU A 456 -0.38 35.49 -2.67
CA LEU A 456 -0.17 34.28 -3.45
C LEU A 456 -0.66 33.05 -2.65
N ARG A 457 -1.95 32.67 -2.82
CA ARG A 457 -2.57 31.52 -2.14
C ARG A 457 -2.13 30.18 -2.76
N PRO A 458 -1.65 29.20 -1.98
CA PRO A 458 -1.37 27.87 -2.51
C PRO A 458 -2.68 27.17 -2.92
N ALA A 459 -2.73 26.55 -4.09
CA ALA A 459 -3.81 25.61 -4.42
C ALA A 459 -3.61 24.25 -3.71
N TYR A 460 -2.37 23.89 -3.36
CA TYR A 460 -2.01 22.58 -2.79
C TYR A 460 -0.87 22.68 -1.79
N ILE A 461 -1.04 22.11 -0.60
CA ILE A 461 -0.04 22.16 0.48
C ILE A 461 0.09 20.79 1.13
N ASP A 462 1.28 20.47 1.63
CA ASP A 462 1.44 19.41 2.62
C ASP A 462 1.23 20.02 4.00
N PHE A 463 0.07 19.72 4.61
CA PHE A 463 -0.30 20.21 5.95
C PHE A 463 0.17 19.29 7.06
N VAL A 464 0.55 18.05 6.71
CA VAL A 464 0.66 16.94 7.65
C VAL A 464 2.09 16.73 8.12
N VAL A 465 3.08 17.01 7.26
CA VAL A 465 4.50 16.85 7.60
C VAL A 465 5.28 18.11 7.21
N HIS A 466 6.06 18.66 8.15
CA HIS A 466 7.01 19.71 7.80
C HIS A 466 8.11 19.14 6.88
N PRO A 467 8.52 19.82 5.79
CA PRO A 467 9.49 19.29 4.81
C PRO A 467 10.82 18.81 5.39
N ASP A 468 11.26 19.40 6.51
CA ASP A 468 12.46 18.99 7.24
C ASP A 468 12.36 17.57 7.80
N HIS A 469 11.14 17.13 8.15
CA HIS A 469 10.86 15.83 8.76
C HIS A 469 10.37 14.77 7.78
N ASP A 470 10.22 15.13 6.51
CA ASP A 470 9.87 14.19 5.45
C ASP A 470 10.94 13.10 5.34
N LEU A 471 10.55 11.83 5.31
CA LEU A 471 11.48 10.71 5.23
C LEU A 471 12.44 10.87 4.05
N ARG A 472 11.94 11.37 2.91
CA ARG A 472 12.73 11.64 1.72
C ARG A 472 13.85 12.63 2.04
N THR A 473 13.67 13.61 2.91
CA THR A 473 14.71 14.62 3.23
C THR A 473 15.96 14.00 3.84
N THR A 474 15.85 12.88 4.56
CA THR A 474 17.01 12.16 5.12
C THR A 474 17.99 11.68 4.03
N PHE A 475 17.47 11.29 2.86
CA PHE A 475 18.24 10.85 1.68
C PHE A 475 18.70 12.01 0.77
N LYS A 476 18.64 13.27 1.22
CA LYS A 476 18.97 14.43 0.37
C LYS A 476 20.42 14.39 -0.14
N LYS A 477 21.40 14.11 0.73
CA LYS A 477 22.82 14.08 0.35
C LYS A 477 23.11 13.04 -0.72
N GLN A 478 22.65 11.80 -0.52
CA GLN A 478 22.82 10.71 -1.50
C GLN A 478 22.17 11.03 -2.84
N ARG A 479 20.96 11.62 -2.85
CA ARG A 479 20.33 12.04 -4.11
C ARG A 479 21.06 13.18 -4.80
N ASP A 480 21.58 14.14 -4.04
CA ASP A 480 22.35 15.25 -4.61
C ASP A 480 23.65 14.73 -5.25
N GLN A 481 24.29 13.72 -4.66
CA GLN A 481 25.40 12.98 -5.26
C GLN A 481 25.00 12.25 -6.55
N LYS A 482 23.91 11.46 -6.54
CA LYS A 482 23.38 10.80 -7.74
C LYS A 482 23.09 11.80 -8.86
N LYS A 483 22.48 12.93 -8.53
CA LYS A 483 22.21 14.02 -9.50
C LYS A 483 23.49 14.65 -10.02
N LEU A 484 24.51 14.80 -9.19
CA LEU A 484 25.80 15.33 -9.62
C LEU A 484 26.45 14.40 -10.64
N VAL A 485 26.48 13.08 -10.37
CA VAL A 485 26.97 12.07 -11.32
C VAL A 485 26.24 12.17 -12.66
N LEU A 486 24.90 12.16 -12.64
CA LEU A 486 24.10 12.23 -13.85
C LEU A 486 24.28 13.54 -14.62
N LYS A 487 24.42 14.69 -13.92
CA LYS A 487 24.72 15.98 -14.55
C LYS A 487 26.10 16.00 -15.20
N THR A 488 27.09 15.40 -14.56
CA THR A 488 28.45 15.27 -15.10
C THR A 488 28.42 14.40 -16.36
N LEU A 489 27.81 13.22 -16.30
CA LEU A 489 27.67 12.33 -17.46
C LEU A 489 26.91 12.99 -18.62
N LYS A 490 25.82 13.71 -18.33
CA LYS A 490 25.08 14.50 -19.30
C LYS A 490 25.95 15.57 -19.98
N ARG A 491 26.77 16.28 -19.20
CA ARG A 491 27.68 17.31 -19.72
C ARG A 491 28.77 16.68 -20.58
N ASP A 492 29.33 15.58 -20.12
CA ASP A 492 30.43 14.90 -20.80
C ASP A 492 29.93 14.24 -22.11
N SER A 493 28.69 13.74 -22.16
CA SER A 493 28.07 13.29 -23.41
C SER A 493 27.84 14.44 -24.39
N LEU A 494 27.42 15.63 -23.93
CA LEU A 494 27.28 16.81 -24.81
C LEU A 494 28.63 17.30 -25.35
N LYS A 495 29.70 17.21 -24.56
CA LYS A 495 31.06 17.50 -25.03
C LYS A 495 31.48 16.51 -26.12
N LEU A 496 31.20 15.22 -25.92
CA LEU A 496 31.48 14.19 -26.92
C LEU A 496 30.67 14.40 -28.20
N ALA A 497 29.40 14.80 -28.10
CA ALA A 497 28.59 15.16 -29.26
C ALA A 497 29.22 16.35 -30.02
N TYR A 498 29.61 17.41 -29.31
CA TYR A 498 30.26 18.58 -29.91
C TYR A 498 31.60 18.23 -30.59
N SER A 499 32.44 17.42 -29.94
CA SER A 499 33.69 16.91 -30.51
C SER A 499 33.49 15.94 -31.67
N ALA A 500 32.29 15.39 -31.85
CA ALA A 500 31.92 14.47 -32.93
C ALA A 500 31.01 15.10 -33.98
N THR A 501 30.91 16.43 -34.06
CA THR A 501 30.04 17.16 -35.02
C THR A 501 30.32 16.82 -36.49
N CYS A 502 31.55 16.40 -36.82
CA CYS A 502 31.89 15.91 -38.16
C CYS A 502 31.34 14.50 -38.46
N PHE A 503 30.74 13.82 -37.47
CA PHE A 503 30.20 12.47 -37.53
C PHE A 503 28.75 12.48 -37.05
N PRO A 504 27.79 12.83 -37.92
CA PRO A 504 26.39 13.03 -37.54
C PRO A 504 25.77 11.85 -36.76
N PHE A 505 26.21 10.63 -37.06
CA PHE A 505 25.76 9.44 -36.33
C PHE A 505 26.29 9.39 -34.90
N LEU A 506 27.61 9.59 -34.68
CA LEU A 506 28.20 9.62 -33.33
C LEU A 506 27.68 10.80 -32.51
N GLU A 507 27.55 11.97 -33.13
CA GLU A 507 26.90 13.12 -32.53
C GLU A 507 25.49 12.76 -32.03
N SER A 508 24.68 12.13 -32.88
CA SER A 508 23.33 11.67 -32.53
C SER A 508 23.32 10.67 -31.36
N VAL A 509 24.25 9.71 -31.33
CA VAL A 509 24.35 8.73 -30.24
C VAL A 509 24.69 9.40 -28.91
N PHE A 510 25.66 10.33 -28.89
CA PHE A 510 26.03 11.05 -27.67
C PHE A 510 24.96 12.06 -27.22
N GLN A 511 24.20 12.63 -28.16
CA GLN A 511 23.02 13.43 -27.86
C GLN A 511 21.94 12.58 -27.17
N ARG A 512 21.70 11.36 -27.66
CA ARG A 512 20.77 10.41 -27.03
C ARG A 512 21.21 9.97 -25.63
N PHE A 513 22.51 9.81 -25.39
CA PHE A 513 23.02 9.65 -24.01
C PHE A 513 22.67 10.85 -23.13
N SER A 514 22.79 12.08 -23.65
CA SER A 514 22.41 13.29 -22.91
C SER A 514 20.93 13.28 -22.52
N ASP A 515 20.07 12.95 -23.47
CA ASP A 515 18.62 12.86 -23.26
C ASP A 515 18.28 11.75 -22.24
N PHE A 516 18.96 10.62 -22.32
CA PHE A 516 18.82 9.53 -21.34
C PHE A 516 19.19 9.98 -19.92
N PHE A 517 20.32 10.67 -19.73
CA PHE A 517 20.71 11.19 -18.41
C PHE A 517 19.76 12.29 -17.92
N ASP A 518 19.17 13.08 -18.82
CA ASP A 518 18.09 14.00 -18.46
C ASP A 518 16.85 13.25 -17.98
N GLY A 519 16.45 12.18 -18.68
CA GLY A 519 15.39 11.27 -18.25
C GLY A 519 15.64 10.70 -16.85
N CYS A 520 16.88 10.30 -16.54
CA CYS A 520 17.27 9.84 -15.21
C CYS A 520 17.11 10.92 -14.14
N LEU A 521 17.52 12.16 -14.44
CA LEU A 521 17.33 13.31 -13.54
C LEU A 521 15.85 13.65 -13.30
N GLN A 522 15.03 13.52 -14.35
CA GLN A 522 13.58 13.68 -14.28
C GLN A 522 12.95 12.57 -13.42
N SER A 523 13.40 11.31 -13.55
CA SER A 523 12.96 10.17 -12.75
C SER A 523 13.16 10.39 -11.24
N ILE A 524 14.35 10.84 -10.81
CA ILE A 524 14.61 11.22 -9.40
C ILE A 524 13.71 12.37 -8.94
N SER A 525 13.31 13.24 -9.87
CA SER A 525 12.42 14.37 -9.58
C SER A 525 10.95 13.96 -9.54
N ASN A 526 10.58 12.86 -10.20
CA ASN A 526 9.24 12.28 -10.29
C ASN A 526 8.78 11.56 -9.02
N GLU A 527 9.70 11.25 -8.11
CA GLU A 527 9.38 10.85 -6.72
C GLU A 527 8.53 11.89 -5.96
N LYS A 528 8.45 13.13 -6.47
CA LYS A 528 7.60 14.19 -5.91
C LYS A 528 6.24 14.18 -6.59
N LEU A 529 5.20 14.08 -5.78
CA LEU A 529 3.82 14.02 -6.21
C LEU A 529 3.17 15.40 -6.23
N THR A 530 2.34 15.62 -7.24
CA THR A 530 1.53 16.82 -7.44
C THR A 530 0.16 16.42 -8.04
N LEU A 531 -0.71 17.39 -8.28
CA LEU A 531 -1.99 17.15 -8.96
C LEU A 531 -1.89 17.53 -10.44
N ASN A 532 -2.77 16.94 -11.25
CA ASN A 532 -2.85 17.32 -12.65
C ASN A 532 -3.45 18.73 -12.76
N CYS A 533 -2.72 19.68 -13.35
CA CYS A 533 -3.09 21.10 -13.37
C CYS A 533 -4.36 21.43 -14.21
N ALA A 534 -4.98 20.44 -14.86
CA ALA A 534 -6.05 20.64 -15.82
C ALA A 534 -7.41 21.06 -15.21
N ASP A 535 -7.66 20.79 -13.92
CA ASP A 535 -8.98 21.01 -13.29
C ASP A 535 -8.98 22.16 -12.24
N ASN A 536 -8.07 23.13 -12.36
CA ASN A 536 -7.81 24.12 -11.31
C ASN A 536 -8.78 25.32 -11.33
N TYR A 537 -9.97 25.14 -10.75
CA TYR A 537 -10.83 26.25 -10.28
C TYR A 537 -11.08 26.21 -8.75
N SER A 538 -10.33 25.44 -7.97
CA SER A 538 -10.52 25.44 -6.51
C SER A 538 -9.83 26.65 -5.86
N ILE A 539 -10.62 27.55 -5.27
CA ILE A 539 -10.16 28.73 -4.52
C ILE A 539 -9.49 28.34 -3.17
N GLN A 540 -9.70 27.10 -2.71
CA GLN A 540 -9.20 26.60 -1.42
C GLN A 540 -7.96 25.71 -1.58
N PRO A 541 -6.98 25.81 -0.66
CA PRO A 541 -5.83 24.90 -0.62
C PRO A 541 -6.29 23.48 -0.28
N ILE A 542 -5.80 22.50 -1.04
CA ILE A 542 -6.08 21.09 -0.82
C ILE A 542 -4.83 20.41 -0.23
N ASP A 543 -5.02 19.59 0.81
CA ASP A 543 -3.96 18.79 1.38
C ASP A 543 -3.62 17.59 0.51
N ILE A 544 -2.40 17.55 -0.04
CA ILE A 544 -1.97 16.45 -0.91
C ILE A 544 -1.95 15.13 -0.13
N HIS A 545 -1.73 15.12 1.19
CA HIS A 545 -1.70 13.87 1.98
C HIS A 545 -3.04 13.14 2.02
N GLY A 546 -4.16 13.86 1.91
CA GLY A 546 -5.51 13.27 1.91
C GLY A 546 -5.94 12.69 0.56
N ILE A 547 -5.19 12.93 -0.51
CA ILE A 547 -5.58 12.54 -1.87
C ILE A 547 -5.09 11.13 -2.18
N PRO A 548 -5.91 10.25 -2.76
CA PRO A 548 -5.44 8.95 -3.20
C PRO A 548 -4.41 9.02 -4.31
N LEU A 549 -3.43 8.13 -4.25
CA LEU A 549 -2.29 8.12 -5.16
C LEU A 549 -2.71 8.01 -6.64
N THR A 550 -3.85 7.34 -6.90
CA THR A 550 -4.46 7.20 -8.24
C THR A 550 -4.89 8.53 -8.87
N PHE A 551 -5.08 9.59 -8.08
CA PHE A 551 -5.47 10.93 -8.56
C PHE A 551 -4.28 11.89 -8.67
N LEU A 552 -3.11 11.46 -8.24
CA LEU A 552 -1.90 12.28 -8.28
C LEU A 552 -1.12 12.04 -9.58
N THR A 553 -0.23 12.98 -9.89
CA THR A 553 0.77 12.86 -10.96
C THR A 553 2.16 13.13 -10.40
N THR A 554 3.21 12.69 -11.10
CA THR A 554 4.57 13.08 -10.74
C THR A 554 4.84 14.55 -11.09
N ARG A 555 5.91 15.11 -10.53
CA ARG A 555 6.36 16.50 -10.78
C ARG A 555 6.49 16.87 -12.27
N ASN A 556 6.89 15.93 -13.12
CA ASN A 556 7.01 16.16 -14.57
C ASN A 556 5.80 15.58 -15.33
N HIS A 557 4.64 15.50 -14.68
CA HIS A 557 3.37 15.06 -15.27
C HIS A 557 3.40 13.65 -15.87
N THR A 558 4.26 12.76 -15.36
CA THR A 558 4.25 11.35 -15.73
C THR A 558 3.16 10.63 -14.93
N PRO A 559 2.33 9.77 -15.55
CA PRO A 559 1.37 8.95 -14.82
C PRO A 559 2.08 8.14 -13.73
N ILE A 560 1.59 8.22 -12.49
CA ILE A 560 2.24 7.55 -11.35
C ILE A 560 2.21 6.04 -11.52
N SER A 561 1.13 5.48 -12.06
CA SER A 561 1.01 4.04 -12.35
C SER A 561 2.19 3.54 -13.18
N ARG A 562 2.53 4.24 -14.28
CA ARG A 562 3.68 3.90 -15.13
C ARG A 562 5.02 4.06 -14.41
N PHE A 563 5.17 5.14 -13.63
CA PHE A 563 6.39 5.40 -12.87
C PHE A 563 6.65 4.31 -11.81
N ILE A 564 5.60 3.90 -11.10
CA ILE A 564 5.64 2.85 -10.09
C ILE A 564 5.84 1.47 -10.73
N TYR A 565 5.14 1.18 -11.83
CA TYR A 565 5.31 -0.09 -12.54
C TYR A 565 6.75 -0.29 -12.99
N GLY A 566 7.38 0.74 -13.58
CA GLY A 566 8.80 0.68 -13.95
C GLY A 566 9.75 0.39 -12.78
N PHE A 567 9.36 0.67 -11.53
CA PHE A 567 10.21 0.41 -10.36
C PHE A 567 10.35 -1.07 -10.00
N TYR A 568 9.31 -1.88 -10.21
CA TYR A 568 9.34 -3.32 -9.88
C TYR A 568 9.20 -4.25 -11.09
N SER A 569 8.85 -3.74 -12.26
CA SER A 569 8.85 -4.52 -13.49
C SER A 569 10.22 -5.14 -13.74
N LYS A 570 10.26 -6.41 -14.13
CA LYS A 570 11.50 -7.08 -14.54
C LYS A 570 11.79 -6.75 -16.01
N PRO A 571 12.92 -6.08 -16.32
CA PRO A 571 13.30 -5.88 -17.72
C PRO A 571 13.68 -7.23 -18.36
N ALA A 572 13.44 -7.38 -19.67
CA ALA A 572 13.82 -8.59 -20.40
C ALA A 572 15.34 -8.81 -20.43
N MET A 573 16.11 -7.72 -20.41
CA MET A 573 17.56 -7.72 -20.27
C MET A 573 17.93 -6.63 -19.25
N PRO A 574 18.61 -6.96 -18.15
CA PRO A 574 19.07 -5.97 -17.19
C PRO A 574 20.00 -4.96 -17.87
N SER A 575 19.71 -3.66 -17.73
CA SER A 575 20.52 -2.61 -18.38
C SER A 575 21.97 -2.60 -17.89
N ILE A 576 22.24 -3.12 -16.69
CA ILE A 576 23.59 -3.23 -16.13
C ILE A 576 24.49 -4.12 -16.99
N ASP A 577 23.95 -5.21 -17.55
CA ASP A 577 24.73 -6.14 -18.37
C ASP A 577 25.18 -5.47 -19.67
N SER A 578 24.30 -4.68 -20.27
CA SER A 578 24.63 -3.88 -21.46
C SER A 578 25.69 -2.81 -21.16
N ILE A 579 25.66 -2.19 -19.97
CA ILE A 579 26.69 -1.23 -19.56
C ILE A 579 28.07 -1.90 -19.45
N HIS A 580 28.13 -3.15 -19.01
CA HIS A 580 29.39 -3.89 -18.91
C HIS A 580 30.02 -4.20 -20.28
N LEU A 581 29.26 -4.14 -21.38
CA LEU A 581 29.77 -4.29 -22.74
C LEU A 581 30.60 -3.09 -23.23
N LEU A 582 30.55 -1.95 -22.55
CA LEU A 582 31.29 -0.72 -22.90
C LEU A 582 32.81 -0.85 -22.68
N ASN A 583 33.47 -1.88 -23.17
CA ASN A 583 34.85 -2.26 -22.82
C ASN A 583 35.93 -1.39 -23.52
N LYS A 584 37.20 -1.66 -23.20
CA LYS A 584 38.35 -0.91 -23.75
C LYS A 584 38.50 -1.12 -25.26
N ALA A 585 38.14 -2.30 -25.78
CA ALA A 585 38.20 -2.58 -27.21
C ALA A 585 37.23 -1.68 -28.00
N MET A 586 36.03 -1.45 -27.46
CA MET A 586 35.07 -0.53 -28.06
C MET A 586 35.52 0.94 -27.98
N GLU A 587 36.16 1.35 -26.89
CA GLU A 587 36.80 2.67 -26.78
C GLU A 587 37.86 2.86 -27.87
N GLU A 588 38.77 1.89 -28.02
CA GLU A 588 39.83 1.90 -29.03
C GLU A 588 39.27 1.95 -30.45
N ALA A 589 38.24 1.16 -30.74
CA ALA A 589 37.64 1.11 -32.06
C ALA A 589 36.88 2.40 -32.45
N LEU A 590 36.23 3.07 -31.49
CA LEU A 590 35.62 4.38 -31.72
C LEU A 590 36.68 5.45 -32.01
N ILE A 591 37.80 5.42 -31.29
CA ILE A 591 38.94 6.31 -31.57
C ILE A 591 39.50 6.04 -32.96
N GLN A 592 39.61 4.76 -33.36
CA GLN A 592 40.10 4.38 -34.68
C GLN A 592 39.16 4.81 -35.81
N THR A 593 37.84 4.73 -35.59
CA THR A 593 36.80 5.24 -36.51
C THR A 593 36.93 6.74 -36.76
N LEU A 594 37.32 7.51 -35.74
CA LEU A 594 37.58 8.94 -35.87
C LEU A 594 38.89 9.21 -36.61
N ARG A 595 39.94 8.43 -36.32
CA ARG A 595 41.25 8.55 -36.99
C ARG A 595 41.18 8.25 -38.48
N SER A 596 40.44 7.22 -38.90
CA SER A 596 40.34 6.85 -40.32
C SER A 596 39.71 7.94 -41.20
N ASN A 597 39.02 8.89 -40.59
CA ASN A 597 38.33 9.99 -41.27
C ASN A 597 39.02 11.35 -41.10
N HIS A 598 40.17 11.40 -40.42
CA HIS A 598 41.02 12.60 -40.30
C HIS A 598 42.37 12.38 -40.97
N SER A 599 42.84 13.37 -41.72
CA SER A 599 44.13 13.33 -42.41
C SER A 599 45.34 13.55 -41.49
N ASP A 600 45.13 14.00 -40.25
CA ASP A 600 46.18 14.28 -39.27
C ASP A 600 45.92 13.50 -37.97
N GLU A 601 46.75 12.48 -37.71
CA GLU A 601 46.65 11.60 -36.52
C GLU A 601 46.83 12.35 -35.19
N ASN A 602 47.47 13.53 -35.24
CA ASN A 602 47.76 14.36 -34.07
C ASN A 602 46.81 15.55 -33.91
N SER A 603 45.67 15.55 -34.60
CA SER A 603 44.69 16.63 -34.44
C SER A 603 44.30 16.79 -32.96
N LEU A 604 44.28 18.05 -32.51
CA LEU A 604 43.89 18.41 -31.14
C LEU A 604 42.50 17.84 -30.81
N ASP A 605 41.62 17.77 -31.81
CA ASP A 605 40.24 17.27 -31.70
C ASP A 605 40.18 15.77 -31.40
N ILE A 606 41.03 14.95 -32.04
CA ILE A 606 41.12 13.50 -31.74
C ILE A 606 41.64 13.27 -30.32
N GLN A 607 42.66 14.03 -29.89
CA GLN A 607 43.19 13.92 -28.54
C GLN A 607 42.16 14.34 -27.47
N GLN A 608 41.42 15.42 -27.72
CA GLN A 608 40.33 15.86 -26.85
C GLN A 608 39.18 14.85 -26.80
N PHE A 609 38.75 14.34 -27.95
CA PHE A 609 37.71 13.30 -28.00
C PHE A 609 38.12 12.05 -27.22
N LYS A 610 39.34 11.54 -27.44
CA LYS A 610 39.87 10.38 -26.70
C LYS A 610 39.84 10.60 -25.19
N SER A 611 40.30 11.77 -24.73
CA SER A 611 40.30 12.12 -23.32
C SER A 611 38.87 12.15 -22.74
N PHE A 612 37.93 12.79 -23.44
CA PHE A 612 36.54 12.84 -23.00
C PHE A 612 35.85 11.47 -23.04
N LEU A 613 36.13 10.63 -24.04
CA LEU A 613 35.50 9.32 -24.19
C LEU A 613 35.91 8.38 -23.06
N SER A 614 37.21 8.34 -22.75
CA SER A 614 37.74 7.52 -21.67
C SER A 614 37.13 7.90 -20.32
N VAL A 615 37.05 9.20 -20.01
CA VAL A 615 36.42 9.71 -18.78
C VAL A 615 34.94 9.36 -18.73
N PHE A 616 34.22 9.52 -19.85
CA PHE A 616 32.80 9.25 -19.96
C PHE A 616 32.47 7.75 -19.75
N LEU A 617 33.13 6.86 -20.48
CA LEU A 617 32.88 5.42 -20.39
C LEU A 617 33.25 4.87 -19.01
N ASN A 618 34.36 5.31 -18.43
CA ASN A 618 34.72 4.97 -17.05
C ASN A 618 33.69 5.54 -16.05
N GLY A 619 33.19 6.75 -16.28
CA GLY A 619 32.13 7.34 -15.49
C GLY A 619 30.84 6.51 -15.49
N ILE A 620 30.43 5.99 -16.66
CA ILE A 620 29.27 5.08 -16.77
C ILE A 620 29.54 3.78 -16.02
N LYS A 621 30.67 3.11 -16.26
CA LYS A 621 31.02 1.84 -15.62
C LYS A 621 31.08 1.91 -14.10
N ASN A 622 31.75 2.95 -13.58
CA ASN A 622 31.88 3.17 -12.13
C ASN A 622 30.51 3.40 -11.45
N ASN A 623 29.48 3.73 -12.24
CA ASN A 623 28.12 3.96 -11.77
C ASN A 623 27.11 2.99 -12.41
N ALA A 624 27.57 1.83 -12.92
CA ALA A 624 26.74 0.91 -13.70
C ALA A 624 25.48 0.45 -12.95
N SER A 625 25.59 0.16 -11.64
CA SER A 625 24.42 -0.21 -10.82
C SER A 625 23.40 0.92 -10.72
N LEU A 626 23.83 2.16 -10.46
CA LEU A 626 22.94 3.32 -10.40
C LEU A 626 22.24 3.57 -11.75
N ILE A 627 23.03 3.57 -12.83
CA ILE A 627 22.54 3.87 -14.18
C ILE A 627 21.63 2.75 -14.68
N GLY A 628 22.03 1.49 -14.50
CA GLY A 628 21.25 0.32 -14.87
C GLY A 628 19.89 0.31 -14.18
N ASN A 629 19.86 0.51 -12.86
CA ASN A 629 18.61 0.59 -12.10
C ASN A 629 17.68 1.72 -12.56
N LEU A 630 18.23 2.90 -12.92
CA LEU A 630 17.42 4.00 -13.46
C LEU A 630 16.97 3.74 -14.89
N ALA A 631 17.79 3.08 -15.70
CA ALA A 631 17.47 2.71 -17.07
C ALA A 631 16.33 1.70 -17.13
N ASP A 632 16.37 0.66 -16.28
CA ASP A 632 15.31 -0.35 -16.22
C ASP A 632 13.95 0.29 -15.85
N ARG A 633 13.97 1.27 -14.94
CA ARG A 633 12.78 2.07 -14.58
C ARG A 633 12.23 2.89 -15.75
N LEU A 634 13.12 3.44 -16.58
CA LEU A 634 12.76 4.32 -17.70
C LEU A 634 12.32 3.55 -18.95
N ALA A 635 12.90 2.37 -19.19
CA ALA A 635 12.60 1.52 -20.34
C ALA A 635 11.11 1.19 -20.41
N VAL A 636 10.50 0.88 -19.26
CA VAL A 636 9.06 0.59 -19.15
C VAL A 636 8.19 1.83 -19.30
N ALA A 637 8.72 3.03 -19.02
CA ALA A 637 8.05 4.30 -19.26
C ALA A 637 8.11 4.74 -20.75
N GLY A 638 8.77 3.97 -21.62
CA GLY A 638 8.84 4.21 -23.07
C GLY A 638 9.74 5.38 -23.47
N LYS A 639 10.63 5.83 -22.58
CA LYS A 639 11.49 7.00 -22.81
C LYS A 639 12.94 6.64 -22.53
N HIS A 640 13.76 6.61 -23.57
CA HIS A 640 15.22 6.46 -23.53
C HIS A 640 15.70 5.11 -22.97
N ASN A 641 16.10 4.21 -23.86
CA ASN A 641 16.67 2.91 -23.51
C ASN A 641 18.19 2.92 -23.70
N ILE A 642 18.95 2.85 -22.61
CA ILE A 642 20.42 2.81 -22.66
C ILE A 642 20.93 1.59 -23.42
N VAL A 643 20.24 0.44 -23.36
CA VAL A 643 20.60 -0.78 -24.10
C VAL A 643 20.66 -0.51 -25.60
N SER A 644 19.63 0.15 -26.15
CA SER A 644 19.60 0.53 -27.57
C SER A 644 20.71 1.53 -27.92
N ILE A 645 20.97 2.53 -27.07
CA ILE A 645 22.04 3.51 -27.32
C ILE A 645 23.42 2.81 -27.37
N ILE A 646 23.66 1.84 -26.48
CA ILE A 646 24.90 1.05 -26.45
C ILE A 646 24.99 0.15 -27.69
N GLN A 647 23.90 -0.47 -28.13
CA GLN A 647 23.85 -1.26 -29.36
C GLN A 647 24.18 -0.41 -30.59
N ASP A 648 23.66 0.80 -30.69
CA ASP A 648 23.96 1.73 -31.79
C ASP A 648 25.45 2.12 -31.79
N LEU A 649 26.03 2.31 -30.60
CA LEU A 649 27.45 2.59 -30.43
C LEU A 649 28.34 1.40 -30.85
N HIS A 650 27.90 0.16 -30.62
CA HIS A 650 28.56 -1.05 -31.15
C HIS A 650 28.44 -1.15 -32.67
N HIS A 651 27.29 -0.78 -33.24
CA HIS A 651 27.09 -0.78 -34.68
C HIS A 651 28.03 0.21 -35.40
N CYS A 652 28.32 1.38 -34.81
CA CYS A 652 29.35 2.31 -35.32
C CYS A 652 30.68 1.61 -35.57
N VAL A 653 31.12 0.81 -34.60
CA VAL A 653 32.41 0.14 -34.63
C VAL A 653 32.45 -0.95 -35.71
N GLN A 654 31.33 -1.62 -35.96
CA GLN A 654 31.25 -2.70 -36.95
C GLN A 654 31.20 -2.19 -38.40
N GLN A 655 30.63 -1.01 -38.66
CA GLN A 655 30.53 -0.46 -40.02
C GLN A 655 31.85 0.07 -40.60
N VAL A 656 32.90 0.22 -39.80
CA VAL A 656 34.23 0.67 -40.25
C VAL A 656 35.11 -0.49 -40.72
N HIS A 657 34.77 -1.74 -40.36
CA HIS A 657 35.50 -2.94 -40.75
C HIS A 657 35.10 -3.70 -42.04
N PRO A 658 34.18 -3.27 -42.95
CA PRO A 658 33.88 -4.08 -44.13
C PRO A 658 34.93 -4.02 -45.26
N HIS A 659 35.96 -3.17 -45.21
CA HIS A 659 36.84 -2.93 -46.37
C HIS A 659 38.23 -3.60 -46.38
N GLU A 660 38.60 -4.39 -45.36
CA GLU A 660 39.92 -5.07 -45.34
C GLU A 660 39.92 -6.57 -45.66
N LEU A 661 38.82 -7.13 -46.20
CA LEU A 661 38.75 -8.58 -46.54
C LEU A 661 38.39 -8.91 -48.00
N GLN A 662 38.56 -7.97 -48.93
CA GLN A 662 38.52 -8.28 -50.37
C GLN A 662 39.74 -7.69 -51.09
N CYS A 663 40.91 -8.24 -50.80
CA CYS A 663 42.09 -8.20 -51.66
C CYS A 663 43.10 -9.25 -51.16
N THR A 664 42.81 -10.53 -51.44
CA THR A 664 43.82 -11.57 -51.64
C THR A 664 43.37 -12.44 -52.80
#